data_AF-A0A640SCI7-F1
#
_entry.id   AF-A0A640SCI7-F1
#
_cell.length_a   1.000
_cell.length_b   1.000
_cell.length_c   1.000
_cell.angle_alpha   90.00
_cell.angle_beta   90.00
_cell.angle_gamma   90.00
#
_symmetry.space_group_name_H-M   'P 1'
#
loop_
_entity.id
_entity.type
_entity.pdbx_description
1 polymer ?
#
loop_
_entity_poly.entity_id
_entity_poly.type
_entity_poly.pdbx_seq_one_letter_code
_entity_poly.pdbx_strand_id
1 'polypeptide(L)'
;MGRRSTQRDLTAHTTSIKCTPQLLDGMTALVWDFGDYHSPTRRAWRDLGTTANRNSKRIEGVQDSDPFLIPYSIAVTVLQQITDGYVYLDRNLAFMVTLSPVESGVLKNVFTYLEGIVRKIPLDEIPFMDEPALAKLVAGVTPQSLSLAENILAQQDGGPASPDSWAYQAVKWHIAKKLAAKPLLDTEVEPVREPYETKDGVTKERIVDWQPSTNTAAVYYRPDSDGGLIAWDHPIGPLFASLAHPVDLSEAATARPKDPTRAQVQYAMSRVSVKMATYTAEPNPVLNLNAHIRRVNNTVVHARTALLDHGTHRPLMSLSLDGWGLRQANKHALEILAKLDADRTALTALEERVADERHRLNLRDENGKRIDILTPAPGTIRPTMPKTDSFAVGTGAGIYQLSLLQDQIRRAFGDAVSLLELKSKGNVFGKRPHEPATSTQEKEKKKRKSDGDYIDLIGNPSPDSIRRSIEAAGYTKLRILCLWYRDETLTRMIHGLAHPYDLDPEHIDPDPNGKDTTPLAEGIEAVFCNAETLLEHGPGKERTSDAEALISQFAEPGVLLAAWCETELPVRGEEHEGMKPAEVKSALAENDAKHQVVRELAKAAVPSQFLVGRTYDPFTKTFSTVKKPAAAFEDHRVYMGQLDLYRSCGVIDDRFERALYPEDDPYPLPRMAFVGIHIRKQATDRKYKGQPKRIITATAVIPSRKAGETWRMLGWSNIHPQWEHYARAQSNFHASNYPLHTQDGQGEMQRWAQAGEDVRTALQDLSDELDGLPYALMIDGHASRRVWPGLHNNKQGLSPDPDDPRLWLPGSGLPASWNPVSIIRMNCAQAEMPRLVSVIEKLKNGTTKPLKTSSDLYYPEDRPEGHPWFLFTEPRNYGKKRHGQWKTRWRADPGKASKNADERKENELNSPWYSMTTREITPMYTRDGYEREALAVAAARLSHQALSWSDRTRYPAPLHAALQMDLGHPQFRRSEPKDAESLEILREAGGGDA
;
A
#
# COMPACT_ATOMS: atom_id res chain seq x y z
N MET A 1 35.17 -13.16 12.57
CA MET A 1 34.80 -12.49 13.85
C MET A 1 33.32 -12.75 14.12
N GLY A 2 33.05 -13.78 14.93
CA GLY A 2 31.76 -14.47 14.97
C GLY A 2 30.60 -13.64 15.49
N ARG A 3 29.48 -13.68 14.75
CA ARG A 3 28.16 -13.42 15.33
C ARG A 3 27.95 -14.49 16.39
N ARG A 4 28.16 -14.17 17.68
CA ARG A 4 27.38 -14.87 18.70
C ARG A 4 25.93 -14.51 18.42
N SER A 5 25.22 -15.40 17.73
CA SER A 5 23.79 -15.55 17.88
C SER A 5 23.53 -15.49 19.37
N THR A 6 23.09 -14.33 19.86
CA THR A 6 22.43 -14.29 21.14
C THR A 6 21.09 -14.89 20.82
N GLN A 7 20.98 -16.20 21.01
CA GLN A 7 19.72 -16.89 20.92
C GLN A 7 18.80 -16.18 21.92
N ARG A 8 17.85 -15.43 21.40
CA ARG A 8 16.86 -14.69 22.19
C ARG A 8 15.58 -15.50 22.11
N ASP A 9 14.93 -15.67 23.24
CA ASP A 9 13.62 -16.26 23.30
C ASP A 9 12.60 -15.12 23.32
N LEU A 10 12.04 -14.83 22.14
CA LEU A 10 11.14 -13.72 21.91
C LEU A 10 9.73 -14.23 21.60
N THR A 11 8.73 -13.67 22.27
CA THR A 11 7.31 -13.89 21.96
C THR A 11 6.68 -12.56 21.53
N ALA A 12 6.19 -12.50 20.30
CA ALA A 12 5.42 -11.38 19.78
C ALA A 12 3.92 -11.58 20.04
N HIS A 13 3.31 -10.61 20.70
CA HIS A 13 1.87 -10.57 20.93
C HIS A 13 1.20 -9.72 19.85
N THR A 14 0.07 -10.22 19.34
CA THR A 14 -0.65 -9.59 18.22
C THR A 14 -2.11 -9.32 18.56
N THR A 15 -2.77 -8.48 17.75
CA THR A 15 -4.23 -8.30 17.81
C THR A 15 -5.01 -9.34 17.00
N SER A 16 -4.33 -10.37 16.47
CA SER A 16 -4.96 -11.38 15.61
C SER A 16 -5.55 -12.51 16.44
N ILE A 17 -6.78 -12.90 16.12
CA ILE A 17 -7.54 -13.94 16.84
C ILE A 17 -7.65 -15.17 15.95
N LYS A 18 -7.30 -16.36 16.46
CA LYS A 18 -7.57 -17.64 15.80
C LYS A 18 -9.05 -17.98 15.94
N CYS A 19 -9.71 -18.35 14.85
CA CYS A 19 -11.09 -18.86 14.88
C CYS A 19 -11.09 -20.29 15.43
N THR A 20 -11.19 -20.45 16.75
CA THR A 20 -11.29 -21.77 17.40
C THR A 20 -12.76 -22.19 17.58
N PRO A 21 -13.04 -23.50 17.82
CA PRO A 21 -14.38 -23.93 18.20
C PRO A 21 -14.96 -23.14 19.38
N GLN A 22 -14.15 -22.84 20.39
CA GLN A 22 -14.57 -22.08 21.57
C GLN A 22 -14.92 -20.63 21.25
N LEU A 23 -14.21 -20.00 20.31
CA LEU A 23 -14.53 -18.64 19.88
C LEU A 23 -15.88 -18.60 19.14
N LEU A 24 -16.11 -19.58 18.28
CA LEU A 24 -17.27 -19.65 17.39
C LEU A 24 -18.51 -20.27 18.05
N ASP A 25 -18.38 -20.76 19.27
CA ASP A 25 -19.47 -21.41 20.00
C ASP A 25 -20.70 -20.48 20.13
N GLY A 26 -21.87 -21.06 19.85
CA GLY A 26 -23.16 -20.37 19.82
C GLY A 26 -23.33 -19.31 18.70
N MET A 27 -22.35 -19.12 17.80
CA MET A 27 -22.51 -18.18 16.70
C MET A 27 -23.21 -18.83 15.51
N THR A 28 -24.35 -18.28 15.12
CA THR A 28 -25.11 -18.72 13.94
C THR A 28 -25.37 -17.56 12.98
N ALA A 29 -25.74 -17.90 11.74
CA ALA A 29 -26.26 -16.97 10.76
C ALA A 29 -27.47 -17.57 10.04
N LEU A 30 -28.37 -16.71 9.57
CA LEU A 30 -29.47 -17.12 8.71
C LEU A 30 -29.06 -16.93 7.26
N VAL A 31 -29.10 -18.01 6.49
CA VAL A 31 -28.64 -18.04 5.10
C VAL A 31 -29.80 -18.42 4.19
N TRP A 32 -30.11 -17.53 3.24
CA TRP A 32 -30.97 -17.84 2.11
C TRP A 32 -30.07 -18.27 0.97
N ASP A 33 -30.08 -19.55 0.62
CA ASP A 33 -29.42 -20.07 -0.56
C ASP A 33 -30.39 -19.98 -1.75
N PHE A 34 -29.99 -19.24 -2.78
CA PHE A 34 -30.79 -19.07 -4.00
C PHE A 34 -30.38 -20.03 -5.12
N GLY A 35 -29.45 -20.95 -4.86
CA GLY A 35 -29.03 -22.03 -5.73
C GLY A 35 -27.87 -21.69 -6.68
N ASP A 36 -27.57 -22.65 -7.55
CA ASP A 36 -26.50 -22.54 -8.53
C ASP A 36 -26.73 -21.42 -9.55
N TYR A 37 -25.73 -21.17 -10.42
CA TYR A 37 -25.81 -20.11 -11.42
C TYR A 37 -27.01 -20.26 -12.39
N HIS A 38 -27.55 -21.46 -12.58
CA HIS A 38 -28.64 -21.72 -13.52
C HIS A 38 -30.04 -21.72 -12.88
N SER A 39 -30.11 -21.65 -11.55
CA SER A 39 -31.35 -21.55 -10.77
C SER A 39 -32.32 -20.48 -11.29
N PRO A 40 -33.65 -20.70 -11.16
CA PRO A 40 -34.65 -19.72 -11.57
C PRO A 40 -34.47 -18.35 -10.93
N THR A 41 -34.14 -18.30 -9.64
CA THR A 41 -33.94 -17.06 -8.88
C THR A 41 -32.79 -16.23 -9.43
N ARG A 42 -31.63 -16.85 -9.68
CA ARG A 42 -30.45 -16.13 -10.19
C ARG A 42 -30.58 -15.76 -11.66
N ARG A 43 -31.34 -16.54 -12.44
CA ARG A 43 -31.74 -16.15 -13.80
C ARG A 43 -32.59 -14.89 -13.77
N ALA A 44 -33.65 -14.87 -12.96
CA ALA A 44 -34.52 -13.70 -12.83
C ALA A 44 -33.76 -12.46 -12.34
N TRP A 45 -32.79 -12.61 -11.44
CA TRP A 45 -31.90 -11.52 -11.02
C TRP A 45 -31.03 -10.97 -12.16
N ARG A 46 -30.46 -11.83 -13.01
CA ARG A 46 -29.69 -11.40 -14.19
C ARG A 46 -30.56 -10.70 -15.22
N ASP A 47 -31.78 -11.19 -15.43
CA ASP A 47 -32.75 -10.58 -16.34
C ASP A 47 -33.17 -9.20 -15.85
N LEU A 48 -33.36 -9.05 -14.53
CA LEU A 48 -33.58 -7.76 -13.88
C LEU A 48 -32.39 -6.82 -14.09
N GLY A 49 -31.16 -7.29 -13.87
CA GLY A 49 -29.95 -6.50 -14.13
C GLY A 49 -29.79 -6.07 -15.59
N THR A 50 -30.16 -6.93 -16.53
CA THR A 50 -30.17 -6.62 -17.97
C THR A 50 -31.22 -5.57 -18.30
N THR A 51 -32.41 -5.66 -17.69
CA THR A 51 -33.48 -4.68 -17.82
C THR A 51 -33.07 -3.33 -17.23
N ALA A 52 -32.50 -3.32 -16.03
CA ALA A 52 -31.96 -2.12 -15.40
C ALA A 52 -30.90 -1.45 -16.28
N ASN A 53 -29.96 -2.21 -16.84
CA ASN A 53 -28.96 -1.69 -17.76
C ASN A 53 -29.60 -1.07 -19.02
N ARG A 54 -30.63 -1.70 -19.59
CA ARG A 54 -31.38 -1.15 -20.74
C ARG A 54 -32.06 0.16 -20.38
N ASN A 55 -32.74 0.20 -19.24
CA ASN A 55 -33.51 1.35 -18.77
C ASN A 55 -32.65 2.45 -18.13
N SER A 56 -31.36 2.18 -17.88
CA SER A 56 -30.37 3.16 -17.44
C SER A 56 -29.66 3.90 -18.59
N LYS A 57 -29.69 3.37 -19.82
CA LYS A 57 -28.98 3.92 -20.98
C LYS A 57 -29.68 5.14 -21.58
N ARG A 58 -28.86 6.06 -22.09
CA ARG A 58 -29.25 7.28 -22.81
C ARG A 58 -29.94 6.91 -24.14
N ILE A 59 -31.14 7.44 -24.39
CA ILE A 59 -31.70 7.53 -25.75
C ILE A 59 -31.11 8.81 -26.36
N GLU A 60 -30.54 8.73 -27.57
CA GLU A 60 -30.06 9.94 -28.26
C GLU A 60 -31.21 10.96 -28.38
N GLY A 61 -30.96 12.19 -27.91
CA GLY A 61 -31.93 13.29 -27.97
C GLY A 61 -32.84 13.47 -26.75
N VAL A 62 -32.85 12.57 -25.75
CA VAL A 62 -33.65 12.73 -24.52
C VAL A 62 -32.75 12.73 -23.28
N GLN A 63 -32.97 13.67 -22.37
CA GLN A 63 -32.08 14.04 -21.28
C GLN A 63 -32.21 13.18 -20.00
N ASP A 64 -32.77 11.96 -20.06
CA ASP A 64 -33.08 11.16 -18.86
C ASP A 64 -32.36 9.79 -18.82
N SER A 65 -31.03 9.80 -18.69
CA SER A 65 -30.33 8.60 -18.20
C SER A 65 -30.50 8.51 -16.67
N ASP A 66 -30.88 7.35 -16.14
CA ASP A 66 -30.99 7.11 -14.69
C ASP A 66 -29.81 6.27 -14.17
N PRO A 67 -28.65 6.88 -13.87
CA PRO A 67 -27.45 6.16 -13.44
C PRO A 67 -27.57 5.52 -12.04
N PHE A 68 -28.67 5.79 -11.33
CA PHE A 68 -28.96 5.28 -9.99
C PHE A 68 -29.72 3.95 -10.01
N LEU A 69 -30.14 3.48 -11.19
CA LEU A 69 -30.89 2.22 -11.34
C LEU A 69 -29.98 0.99 -11.24
N ILE A 70 -29.42 0.76 -10.05
CA ILE A 70 -28.51 -0.33 -9.74
C ILE A 70 -29.20 -1.27 -8.75
N PRO A 71 -29.82 -2.39 -9.20
CA PRO A 71 -30.70 -3.20 -8.36
C PRO A 71 -30.06 -3.68 -7.06
N TYR A 72 -28.79 -4.10 -7.13
CA TYR A 72 -28.00 -4.50 -5.98
C TYR A 72 -27.88 -3.39 -4.92
N SER A 73 -27.52 -2.17 -5.34
CA SER A 73 -27.32 -1.03 -4.44
C SER A 73 -28.62 -0.66 -3.73
N ILE A 74 -29.72 -0.66 -4.49
CA ILE A 74 -31.08 -0.38 -4.00
C ILE A 74 -31.48 -1.43 -2.95
N ALA A 75 -31.43 -2.71 -3.30
CA ALA A 75 -31.83 -3.81 -2.42
C ALA A 75 -31.04 -3.82 -1.11
N VAL A 76 -29.72 -3.70 -1.17
CA VAL A 76 -28.87 -3.69 0.03
C VAL A 76 -29.21 -2.52 0.95
N THR A 77 -29.37 -1.31 0.39
CA THR A 77 -29.71 -0.11 1.18
C THR A 77 -31.05 -0.26 1.88
N VAL A 78 -32.08 -0.72 1.15
CA VAL A 78 -33.43 -0.94 1.71
C VAL A 78 -33.39 -2.01 2.81
N LEU A 79 -32.80 -3.17 2.53
CA LEU A 79 -32.74 -4.28 3.48
C LEU A 79 -31.98 -3.90 4.75
N GLN A 80 -30.84 -3.20 4.64
CA GLN A 80 -30.11 -2.73 5.83
C GLN A 80 -30.91 -1.74 6.69
N GLN A 81 -31.80 -0.94 6.09
CA GLN A 81 -32.62 0.03 6.84
C GLN A 81 -33.80 -0.61 7.57
N ILE A 82 -34.45 -1.59 6.95
CA ILE A 82 -35.69 -2.20 7.50
C ILE A 82 -35.42 -3.40 8.41
N THR A 83 -34.19 -3.92 8.44
CA THR A 83 -33.77 -5.04 9.29
C THR A 83 -32.93 -4.54 10.48
N ASP A 84 -32.21 -5.44 11.15
CA ASP A 84 -31.25 -5.12 12.21
C ASP A 84 -29.95 -4.47 11.72
N GLY A 85 -29.81 -4.26 10.40
CA GLY A 85 -28.67 -3.61 9.76
C GLY A 85 -27.54 -4.56 9.34
N TYR A 86 -27.59 -5.83 9.76
CA TYR A 86 -26.61 -6.86 9.38
C TYR A 86 -27.13 -7.69 8.23
N VAL A 87 -27.02 -7.14 7.02
CA VAL A 87 -27.43 -7.81 5.78
C VAL A 87 -26.29 -7.80 4.79
N TYR A 88 -25.98 -8.98 4.26
CA TYR A 88 -25.10 -9.14 3.10
C TYR A 88 -25.85 -9.90 2.02
N LEU A 89 -26.04 -9.23 0.89
CA LEU A 89 -26.59 -9.80 -0.33
C LEU A 89 -25.42 -10.11 -1.26
N ASP A 90 -25.35 -11.31 -1.83
CA ASP A 90 -24.38 -11.57 -2.89
C ASP A 90 -24.75 -10.78 -4.16
N ARG A 91 -23.75 -10.23 -4.86
CA ARG A 91 -23.98 -9.38 -6.05
C ARG A 91 -24.68 -10.13 -7.18
N ASN A 92 -24.47 -11.43 -7.28
CA ASN A 92 -25.11 -12.30 -8.27
C ASN A 92 -26.30 -13.07 -7.68
N LEU A 93 -26.78 -12.63 -6.52
CA LEU A 93 -27.85 -13.24 -5.75
C LEU A 93 -27.61 -14.74 -5.53
N ALA A 94 -26.35 -15.16 -5.28
CA ALA A 94 -26.06 -16.55 -4.90
C ALA A 94 -26.70 -16.89 -3.55
N PHE A 95 -26.57 -15.97 -2.59
CA PHE A 95 -27.14 -16.11 -1.26
C PHE A 95 -27.41 -14.73 -0.64
N MET A 96 -28.17 -14.73 0.45
CA MET A 96 -28.29 -13.61 1.38
C MET A 96 -28.02 -14.11 2.80
N VAL A 97 -27.32 -13.32 3.61
CA VAL A 97 -27.05 -13.67 5.02
C VAL A 97 -27.42 -12.52 5.95
N THR A 98 -28.03 -12.89 7.09
CA THR A 98 -28.36 -11.98 8.19
C THR A 98 -28.05 -12.59 9.56
N LEU A 99 -28.04 -11.76 10.60
CA LEU A 99 -27.99 -12.24 11.99
C LEU A 99 -29.37 -12.44 12.62
N SER A 100 -30.36 -11.68 12.16
CA SER A 100 -31.74 -11.75 12.66
C SER A 100 -32.71 -12.19 11.56
N PRO A 101 -33.81 -12.88 11.89
CA PRO A 101 -34.82 -13.29 10.90
C PRO A 101 -35.35 -12.10 10.09
N VAL A 102 -35.60 -12.34 8.80
CA VAL A 102 -36.30 -11.41 7.92
C VAL A 102 -37.57 -12.08 7.45
N GLU A 103 -38.71 -11.44 7.68
CA GLU A 103 -40.00 -11.99 7.29
C GLU A 103 -40.12 -12.11 5.76
N SER A 104 -40.69 -13.23 5.29
CA SER A 104 -40.89 -13.49 3.87
C SER A 104 -41.71 -12.37 3.19
N GLY A 105 -42.71 -11.82 3.87
CA GLY A 105 -43.50 -10.68 3.36
C GLY A 105 -42.66 -9.41 3.13
N VAL A 106 -41.67 -9.16 3.97
CA VAL A 106 -40.73 -8.03 3.80
C VAL A 106 -39.89 -8.23 2.55
N LEU A 107 -39.31 -9.43 2.36
CA LEU A 107 -38.54 -9.75 1.15
C LEU A 107 -39.41 -9.64 -0.10
N LYS A 108 -40.62 -10.20 -0.06
CA LYS A 108 -41.59 -10.08 -1.16
C LYS A 108 -41.81 -8.62 -1.54
N ASN A 109 -42.13 -7.77 -0.57
CA ASN A 109 -42.42 -6.36 -0.84
C ASN A 109 -41.20 -5.62 -1.41
N VAL A 110 -40.02 -5.79 -0.82
CA VAL A 110 -38.78 -5.14 -1.30
C VAL A 110 -38.50 -5.51 -2.75
N PHE A 111 -38.55 -6.80 -3.09
CA PHE A 111 -38.26 -7.25 -4.45
C PHE A 111 -39.38 -6.90 -5.45
N THR A 112 -40.65 -6.84 -5.02
CA THR A 112 -41.76 -6.35 -5.85
C THR A 112 -41.55 -4.89 -6.25
N TYR A 113 -41.26 -4.01 -5.29
CA TYR A 113 -40.96 -2.61 -5.59
C TYR A 113 -39.69 -2.44 -6.42
N LEU A 114 -38.65 -3.22 -6.14
CA LEU A 114 -37.42 -3.21 -6.92
C LEU A 114 -37.68 -3.56 -8.39
N GLU A 115 -38.43 -4.64 -8.66
CA GLU A 115 -38.78 -5.04 -10.03
C GLU A 115 -39.63 -3.99 -10.74
N GLY A 116 -40.64 -3.43 -10.07
CA GLY A 116 -41.48 -2.37 -10.62
C GLY A 116 -40.69 -1.12 -11.00
N ILE A 117 -39.80 -0.65 -10.12
CA ILE A 117 -38.92 0.50 -10.37
C ILE A 117 -37.99 0.23 -11.56
N VAL A 118 -37.38 -0.96 -11.62
CA VAL A 118 -36.51 -1.34 -12.75
C VAL A 118 -37.29 -1.38 -14.06
N ARG A 119 -38.55 -1.78 -14.04
CA ARG A 119 -39.47 -1.77 -15.19
C ARG A 119 -40.09 -0.39 -15.47
N LYS A 120 -39.75 0.65 -14.70
CA LYS A 120 -40.27 2.03 -14.81
C LYS A 120 -41.78 2.14 -14.61
N ILE A 121 -42.32 1.28 -13.73
CA ILE A 121 -43.74 1.28 -13.39
C ILE A 121 -43.98 2.32 -12.28
N PRO A 122 -45.02 3.15 -12.36
CA PRO A 122 -45.33 4.13 -11.31
C PRO A 122 -45.44 3.47 -9.94
N LEU A 123 -44.81 4.06 -8.91
CA LEU A 123 -44.71 3.46 -7.58
C LEU A 123 -46.05 3.07 -6.95
N ASP A 124 -47.11 3.84 -7.24
CA ASP A 124 -48.47 3.60 -6.76
C ASP A 124 -49.18 2.46 -7.51
N GLU A 125 -48.73 2.11 -8.71
CA GLU A 125 -49.28 1.01 -9.52
C GLU A 125 -48.61 -0.33 -9.20
N ILE A 126 -47.39 -0.31 -8.64
CA ILE A 126 -46.62 -1.52 -8.34
C ILE A 126 -47.37 -2.55 -7.48
N PRO A 127 -48.09 -2.17 -6.39
CA PRO A 127 -48.83 -3.14 -5.58
C PRO A 127 -49.96 -3.86 -6.31
N PHE A 128 -50.45 -3.29 -7.42
CA PHE A 128 -51.56 -3.83 -8.21
C PHE A 128 -51.08 -4.68 -9.40
N MET A 129 -49.77 -4.81 -9.58
CA MET A 129 -49.21 -5.70 -10.59
C MET A 129 -49.38 -7.17 -10.23
N ASP A 130 -49.42 -8.02 -11.25
CA ASP A 130 -49.18 -9.44 -11.08
C ASP A 130 -47.85 -9.65 -10.34
N GLU A 131 -47.87 -10.56 -9.36
CA GLU A 131 -46.75 -10.76 -8.45
C GLU A 131 -45.45 -11.02 -9.23
N PRO A 132 -44.44 -10.15 -9.10
CA PRO A 132 -43.21 -10.29 -9.86
C PRO A 132 -42.47 -11.60 -9.56
N ALA A 133 -41.95 -12.23 -10.61
CA ALA A 133 -41.40 -13.59 -10.52
C ALA A 133 -40.19 -13.68 -9.57
N LEU A 134 -39.29 -12.70 -9.57
CA LEU A 134 -38.14 -12.71 -8.66
C LEU A 134 -38.60 -12.48 -7.21
N ALA A 135 -39.56 -11.58 -6.97
CA ALA A 135 -40.11 -11.36 -5.63
C ALA A 135 -40.70 -12.65 -5.03
N LYS A 136 -41.49 -13.39 -5.79
CA LYS A 136 -42.04 -14.70 -5.38
C LYS A 136 -40.95 -15.72 -5.12
N LEU A 137 -39.95 -15.80 -6.00
CA LEU A 137 -38.84 -16.75 -5.89
C LEU A 137 -37.98 -16.48 -4.66
N VAL A 138 -37.64 -15.21 -4.38
CA VAL A 138 -36.83 -14.84 -3.21
C VAL A 138 -37.61 -15.05 -1.91
N ALA A 139 -38.86 -14.60 -1.84
CA ALA A 139 -39.69 -14.74 -0.66
C ALA A 139 -40.05 -16.20 -0.34
N GLY A 140 -40.09 -17.07 -1.35
CA GLY A 140 -40.35 -18.50 -1.21
C GLY A 140 -39.18 -19.31 -0.63
N VAL A 141 -37.96 -18.74 -0.56
CA VAL A 141 -36.82 -19.43 0.05
C VAL A 141 -36.89 -19.34 1.57
N THR A 142 -36.85 -20.50 2.23
CA THR A 142 -36.77 -20.58 3.69
C THR A 142 -35.31 -20.45 4.13
N PRO A 143 -34.95 -19.51 5.03
CA PRO A 143 -33.59 -19.40 5.52
C PRO A 143 -33.18 -20.62 6.35
N GLN A 144 -31.93 -21.01 6.23
CA GLN A 144 -31.31 -22.02 7.09
C GLN A 144 -30.52 -21.32 8.20
N SER A 145 -30.70 -21.77 9.44
CA SER A 145 -29.84 -21.35 10.55
C SER A 145 -28.60 -22.24 10.56
N LEU A 146 -27.46 -21.67 10.17
CA LEU A 146 -26.21 -22.40 10.02
C LEU A 146 -25.22 -22.01 11.12
N SER A 147 -24.56 -23.03 11.70
CA SER A 147 -23.49 -22.85 12.67
C SER A 147 -22.25 -22.28 11.99
N LEU A 148 -21.67 -21.20 12.54
CA LEU A 148 -20.44 -20.64 12.00
C LEU A 148 -19.24 -21.55 12.28
N ALA A 149 -19.25 -22.34 13.37
CA ALA A 149 -18.17 -23.29 13.64
C ALA A 149 -18.07 -24.36 12.54
N GLU A 150 -19.20 -24.95 12.15
CA GLU A 150 -19.26 -26.00 11.11
C GLU A 150 -18.92 -25.48 9.72
N ASN A 151 -19.20 -24.20 9.46
CA ASN A 151 -19.01 -23.59 8.15
C ASN A 151 -17.69 -22.82 8.00
N ILE A 152 -16.90 -22.64 9.07
CA ILE A 152 -15.63 -21.89 9.04
C ILE A 152 -14.42 -22.77 9.31
N LEU A 153 -14.55 -23.71 10.23
CA LEU A 153 -13.46 -24.62 10.56
C LEU A 153 -13.31 -25.66 9.44
N ALA A 154 -12.09 -26.16 9.25
CA ALA A 154 -11.84 -27.19 8.25
C ALA A 154 -12.74 -28.41 8.49
N GLN A 155 -13.37 -28.91 7.42
CA GLN A 155 -14.08 -30.19 7.48
C GLN A 155 -13.07 -31.35 7.59
N GLN A 156 -13.53 -32.52 8.04
CA GLN A 156 -12.70 -33.65 8.48
C GLN A 156 -11.74 -34.23 7.42
N ASP A 157 -11.84 -33.77 6.17
CA ASP A 157 -11.13 -34.29 4.99
C ASP A 157 -9.65 -33.86 4.92
N GLY A 158 -9.14 -33.13 5.92
CA GLY A 158 -7.73 -32.69 6.00
C GLY A 158 -7.34 -31.56 5.04
N GLY A 159 -8.26 -31.05 4.22
CA GLY A 159 -8.05 -29.88 3.36
C GLY A 159 -8.03 -28.55 4.14
N PRO A 160 -7.43 -27.48 3.58
CA PRO A 160 -7.44 -26.17 4.22
C PRO A 160 -8.86 -25.60 4.33
N ALA A 161 -9.17 -24.93 5.43
CA ALA A 161 -10.45 -24.25 5.60
C ALA A 161 -10.70 -23.25 4.44
N SER A 162 -11.77 -23.48 3.67
CA SER A 162 -12.18 -22.62 2.56
C SER A 162 -13.65 -22.22 2.68
N PRO A 163 -14.03 -21.54 3.77
CA PRO A 163 -15.43 -21.26 4.04
C PRO A 163 -16.00 -20.25 3.06
N ASP A 164 -17.32 -20.35 2.86
CA ASP A 164 -18.05 -19.47 1.97
C ASP A 164 -17.99 -18.02 2.43
N SER A 165 -18.09 -17.11 1.46
CA SER A 165 -17.92 -15.68 1.74
C SER A 165 -18.98 -15.09 2.68
N TRP A 166 -20.16 -15.72 2.82
CA TRP A 166 -21.18 -15.30 3.79
C TRP A 166 -20.73 -15.54 5.24
N ALA A 167 -20.09 -16.67 5.52
CA ALA A 167 -19.66 -17.04 6.87
C ALA A 167 -18.63 -16.04 7.40
N TYR A 168 -17.77 -15.55 6.49
CA TYR A 168 -16.82 -14.48 6.80
C TYR A 168 -17.49 -13.18 7.24
N GLN A 169 -18.63 -12.81 6.67
CA GLN A 169 -19.34 -11.58 7.06
C GLN A 169 -20.03 -11.76 8.42
N ALA A 170 -20.71 -12.90 8.60
CA ALA A 170 -21.40 -13.21 9.83
C ALA A 170 -20.47 -13.21 11.06
N VAL A 171 -19.28 -13.82 10.96
CA VAL A 171 -18.30 -13.79 12.06
C VAL A 171 -17.86 -12.37 12.36
N LYS A 172 -17.58 -11.53 11.35
CA LYS A 172 -17.19 -10.14 11.62
C LYS A 172 -18.25 -9.39 12.42
N TRP A 173 -19.53 -9.58 12.10
CA TRP A 173 -20.63 -8.94 12.82
C TRP A 173 -20.70 -9.41 14.28
N HIS A 174 -20.61 -10.73 14.53
CA HIS A 174 -20.58 -11.27 15.91
C HIS A 174 -19.39 -10.74 16.71
N ILE A 175 -18.20 -10.72 16.10
CA ILE A 175 -16.96 -10.19 16.72
C ILE A 175 -17.09 -8.69 17.01
N ALA A 176 -17.62 -7.91 16.08
CA ALA A 176 -17.86 -6.49 16.26
C ALA A 176 -18.86 -6.23 17.39
N LYS A 177 -19.98 -6.96 17.45
CA LYS A 177 -20.97 -6.85 18.54
C LYS A 177 -20.35 -7.16 19.91
N LYS A 178 -19.60 -8.26 20.03
CA LYS A 178 -18.94 -8.65 21.28
C LYS A 178 -17.89 -7.62 21.72
N LEU A 179 -17.10 -7.08 20.79
CA LEU A 179 -16.13 -6.02 21.10
C LEU A 179 -16.79 -4.70 21.51
N ALA A 180 -17.84 -4.29 20.81
CA ALA A 180 -18.58 -3.06 21.09
C ALA A 180 -19.23 -3.07 22.49
N ALA A 181 -19.57 -4.24 23.01
CA ALA A 181 -20.13 -4.40 24.35
C ALA A 181 -19.14 -4.06 25.48
N LYS A 182 -17.84 -3.95 25.20
CA LYS A 182 -16.82 -3.55 26.18
C LYS A 182 -16.13 -2.26 25.72
N PRO A 183 -15.96 -1.25 26.60
CA PRO A 183 -15.23 -0.06 26.22
C PRO A 183 -13.73 -0.35 26.04
N LEU A 184 -13.09 0.33 25.09
CA LEU A 184 -11.64 0.48 25.09
C LEU A 184 -11.27 1.44 26.23
N LEU A 185 -10.37 1.02 27.11
CA LEU A 185 -9.97 1.83 28.28
C LEU A 185 -8.70 2.61 27.93
N ASP A 186 -8.83 3.88 27.60
CA ASP A 186 -7.71 4.78 27.32
C ASP A 186 -7.15 5.37 28.61
N THR A 187 -6.11 4.71 29.11
CA THR A 187 -5.40 5.12 30.33
C THR A 187 -4.30 6.09 29.96
N GLU A 188 -4.29 7.25 30.61
CA GLU A 188 -3.18 8.20 30.51
C GLU A 188 -1.92 7.60 31.14
N VAL A 189 -0.76 7.96 30.59
CA VAL A 189 0.54 7.54 31.11
C VAL A 189 1.39 8.75 31.40
N GLU A 190 2.09 8.71 32.52
CA GLU A 190 2.95 9.76 33.00
C GLU A 190 4.42 9.33 32.90
N PRO A 191 5.33 10.25 32.54
CA PRO A 191 6.74 9.93 32.45
C PRO A 191 7.34 9.76 33.84
N VAL A 192 8.02 8.64 34.07
CA VAL A 192 8.88 8.43 35.23
C VAL A 192 10.21 9.12 34.97
N ARG A 193 10.60 10.04 35.86
CA ARG A 193 11.79 10.88 35.69
C ARG A 193 12.85 10.55 36.72
N GLU A 194 14.10 10.49 36.28
CA GLU A 194 15.26 10.36 37.15
C GLU A 194 16.25 11.51 36.91
N PRO A 195 16.87 12.05 37.97
CA PRO A 195 17.97 12.98 37.83
C PRO A 195 19.19 12.28 37.23
N TYR A 196 19.89 12.97 36.33
CA TYR A 196 21.20 12.59 35.82
C TYR A 196 22.09 13.83 35.69
N GLU A 197 23.38 13.69 35.97
CA GLU A 197 24.34 14.77 35.76
C GLU A 197 24.81 14.80 34.30
N THR A 198 24.78 15.98 33.68
CA THR A 198 25.43 16.20 32.38
C THR A 198 26.94 16.25 32.55
N LYS A 199 27.66 16.16 31.42
CA LYS A 199 29.13 16.30 31.39
C LYS A 199 29.64 17.63 31.97
N ASP A 200 28.77 18.63 32.05
CA ASP A 200 29.06 19.97 32.56
C ASP A 200 28.71 20.13 34.06
N GLY A 201 28.39 19.03 34.77
CA GLY A 201 28.02 19.05 36.19
C GLY A 201 26.61 19.56 36.48
N VAL A 202 25.75 19.71 35.46
CA VAL A 202 24.37 20.16 35.63
C VAL A 202 23.45 18.96 35.83
N THR A 203 22.72 18.92 36.94
CA THR A 203 21.66 17.92 37.14
C THR A 203 20.47 18.24 36.24
N LYS A 204 20.11 17.29 35.36
CA LYS A 204 18.91 17.34 34.51
C LYS A 204 18.05 16.12 34.79
N GLU A 205 16.75 16.23 34.54
CA GLU A 205 15.86 15.06 34.58
C GLU A 205 15.83 14.38 33.20
N ARG A 206 15.87 13.05 33.19
CA ARG A 206 15.56 12.23 32.00
C ARG A 206 14.37 11.34 32.28
N ILE A 207 13.56 11.11 31.25
CA ILE A 207 12.47 10.14 31.31
C ILE A 207 13.08 8.74 31.17
N VAL A 208 12.89 7.89 32.19
CA VAL A 208 13.42 6.53 32.21
C VAL A 208 12.37 5.47 31.92
N ASP A 209 11.10 5.74 32.24
CA ASP A 209 9.98 4.87 31.96
C ASP A 209 8.67 5.68 31.85
N TRP A 210 7.56 4.99 31.60
CA TRP A 210 6.21 5.54 31.62
C TRP A 210 5.32 4.65 32.46
N GLN A 211 4.56 5.25 33.38
CA GLN A 211 3.63 4.53 34.24
C GLN A 211 2.18 4.97 33.98
N PRO A 212 1.19 4.08 34.07
CA PRO A 212 -0.22 4.45 34.02
C PRO A 212 -0.55 5.46 35.13
N SER A 213 -1.31 6.50 34.80
CA SER A 213 -1.92 7.41 35.78
C SER A 213 -3.27 6.87 36.24
N THR A 214 -3.91 7.58 37.17
CA THR A 214 -5.28 7.25 37.61
C THR A 214 -6.37 7.67 36.60
N ASN A 215 -6.01 8.44 35.57
CA ASN A 215 -6.95 8.97 34.59
C ASN A 215 -7.21 7.96 33.47
N THR A 216 -8.35 7.28 33.54
CA THR A 216 -8.80 6.30 32.53
C THR A 216 -10.11 6.74 31.90
N ALA A 217 -10.11 6.83 30.57
CA ALA A 217 -11.30 7.16 29.78
C ALA A 217 -11.90 5.90 29.15
N ALA A 218 -13.22 5.73 29.27
CA ALA A 218 -13.94 4.68 28.55
C ALA A 218 -14.36 5.17 27.16
N VAL A 219 -13.85 4.52 26.12
CA VAL A 219 -14.17 4.81 24.71
C VAL A 219 -15.01 3.67 24.15
N TYR A 220 -16.27 3.96 23.82
CA TYR A 220 -17.16 2.98 23.20
C TYR A 220 -17.05 3.01 21.68
N TYR A 221 -16.90 1.82 21.10
CA TYR A 221 -16.96 1.64 19.65
C TYR A 221 -18.35 1.15 19.26
N ARG A 222 -18.92 1.73 18.21
CA ARG A 222 -20.15 1.27 17.58
C ARG A 222 -19.83 0.41 16.35
N PRO A 223 -20.48 -0.75 16.17
CA PRO A 223 -20.35 -1.51 14.94
C PRO A 223 -20.87 -0.71 13.74
N ASP A 224 -20.30 -0.93 12.55
CA ASP A 224 -20.90 -0.54 11.27
C ASP A 224 -21.50 -1.76 10.55
N SER A 225 -22.35 -1.53 9.55
CA SER A 225 -23.04 -2.61 8.81
C SER A 225 -22.07 -3.53 8.04
N ASP A 226 -20.82 -3.11 7.84
CA ASP A 226 -19.75 -3.91 7.22
C ASP A 226 -18.98 -4.78 8.26
N GLY A 227 -19.31 -4.70 9.54
CA GLY A 227 -18.62 -5.39 10.65
C GLY A 227 -17.32 -4.72 11.10
N GLY A 228 -17.10 -3.46 10.73
CA GLY A 228 -16.12 -2.58 11.34
C GLY A 228 -16.63 -1.98 12.66
N LEU A 229 -15.74 -1.27 13.36
CA LEU A 229 -16.02 -0.60 14.62
C LEU A 229 -15.57 0.86 14.53
N ILE A 230 -16.41 1.80 14.95
CA ILE A 230 -16.14 3.24 14.89
C ILE A 230 -16.34 3.85 16.26
N ALA A 231 -15.35 4.61 16.75
CA ALA A 231 -15.49 5.45 17.93
C ALA A 231 -16.32 6.70 17.55
N TRP A 232 -17.63 6.50 17.38
CA TRP A 232 -18.57 7.51 16.86
C TRP A 232 -18.68 8.68 17.83
N ASP A 233 -18.86 8.41 19.10
CA ASP A 233 -19.11 9.43 20.12
C ASP A 233 -17.82 10.07 20.66
N HIS A 234 -16.66 9.64 20.16
CA HIS A 234 -15.33 10.10 20.60
C HIS A 234 -14.48 10.59 19.41
N PRO A 235 -14.82 11.74 18.81
CA PRO A 235 -14.08 12.29 17.68
C PRO A 235 -12.68 12.77 18.09
N ILE A 236 -11.80 12.91 17.10
CA ILE A 236 -10.40 13.31 17.24
C ILE A 236 -10.16 14.51 16.32
N GLY A 237 -9.65 15.63 16.83
CA GLY A 237 -9.44 16.84 16.03
C GLY A 237 -9.06 18.05 16.89
N PRO A 238 -8.65 19.18 16.29
CA PRO A 238 -8.16 20.33 17.05
C PRO A 238 -9.19 20.88 18.03
N LEU A 239 -10.46 20.93 17.63
CA LEU A 239 -11.58 21.33 18.50
C LEU A 239 -11.70 20.46 19.76
N PHE A 240 -11.33 19.18 19.66
CA PHE A 240 -11.53 18.19 20.71
C PHE A 240 -10.30 18.02 21.60
N ALA A 241 -9.11 18.32 21.07
CA ALA A 241 -7.84 18.11 21.78
C ALA A 241 -7.65 19.02 23.00
N SER A 242 -8.38 20.13 23.08
CA SER A 242 -8.38 21.04 24.23
C SER A 242 -9.43 20.72 25.28
N LEU A 243 -10.26 19.71 25.07
CA LEU A 243 -11.35 19.30 25.96
C LEU A 243 -10.92 18.09 26.80
N ALA A 244 -11.67 17.80 27.87
CA ALA A 244 -11.45 16.60 28.65
C ALA A 244 -11.66 15.32 27.80
N HIS A 245 -10.94 14.24 28.12
CA HIS A 245 -11.13 12.94 27.48
C HIS A 245 -11.76 11.95 28.47
N PRO A 246 -12.91 11.32 28.16
CA PRO A 246 -13.68 11.43 26.91
C PRO A 246 -14.36 12.79 26.76
N VAL A 247 -14.50 13.23 25.51
CA VAL A 247 -15.11 14.53 25.18
C VAL A 247 -16.62 14.47 25.32
N ASP A 248 -17.21 15.46 25.98
CA ASP A 248 -18.64 15.74 25.90
C ASP A 248 -18.92 16.52 24.59
N LEU A 249 -19.73 15.93 23.70
CA LEU A 249 -20.07 16.54 22.42
C LEU A 249 -20.88 17.83 22.56
N SER A 250 -21.61 18.00 23.66
CA SER A 250 -22.33 19.24 23.95
C SER A 250 -21.36 20.40 24.24
N GLU A 251 -20.33 20.15 25.06
CA GLU A 251 -19.26 21.11 25.32
C GLU A 251 -18.48 21.46 24.04
N ALA A 252 -18.21 20.47 23.19
CA ALA A 252 -17.52 20.68 21.92
C ALA A 252 -18.32 21.56 20.94
N ALA A 253 -19.66 21.49 20.97
CA ALA A 253 -20.51 22.38 20.19
C ALA A 253 -20.39 23.83 20.65
N THR A 254 -20.31 24.06 21.97
CA THR A 254 -20.10 25.39 22.57
C THR A 254 -18.67 25.91 22.35
N ALA A 255 -17.66 25.03 22.40
CA ALA A 255 -16.26 25.38 22.19
C ALA A 255 -15.92 25.71 20.72
N ARG A 256 -16.86 25.48 19.79
CA ARG A 256 -16.65 25.76 18.37
C ARG A 256 -16.45 27.26 18.14
N PRO A 257 -15.37 27.69 17.44
CA PRO A 257 -15.17 29.09 17.11
C PRO A 257 -16.32 29.66 16.27
N LYS A 258 -16.64 30.95 16.45
CA LYS A 258 -17.67 31.65 15.68
C LYS A 258 -17.33 31.71 14.18
N ASP A 259 -16.07 32.03 13.85
CA ASP A 259 -15.55 32.09 12.49
C ASP A 259 -14.37 31.12 12.30
N PRO A 260 -14.64 29.80 12.24
CA PRO A 260 -13.58 28.81 12.23
C PRO A 260 -12.91 28.71 10.86
N THR A 261 -11.59 28.55 10.87
CA THR A 261 -10.87 28.06 9.69
C THR A 261 -11.15 26.57 9.45
N ARG A 262 -10.96 26.10 8.21
CA ARG A 262 -11.12 24.68 7.85
C ARG A 262 -10.35 23.72 8.76
N ALA A 263 -9.10 24.07 9.11
CA ALA A 263 -8.26 23.20 9.93
C ALA A 263 -8.79 23.06 11.37
N GLN A 264 -9.39 24.11 11.94
CA GLN A 264 -9.88 24.10 13.32
C GLN A 264 -11.08 23.17 13.54
N VAL A 265 -11.94 23.02 12.52
CA VAL A 265 -13.16 22.18 12.60
C VAL A 265 -13.01 20.80 11.98
N GLN A 266 -11.86 20.49 11.39
CA GLN A 266 -11.60 19.17 10.82
C GLN A 266 -11.39 18.13 11.92
N TYR A 267 -12.00 16.96 11.73
CA TYR A 267 -11.86 15.86 12.67
C TYR A 267 -11.92 14.49 12.00
N ALA A 268 -11.54 13.49 12.78
CA ALA A 268 -11.50 12.10 12.41
C ALA A 268 -12.10 11.23 13.52
N MET A 269 -12.26 9.95 13.22
CA MET A 269 -12.72 8.93 14.15
C MET A 269 -11.69 7.81 14.21
N SER A 270 -11.52 7.21 15.39
CA SER A 270 -10.84 5.91 15.45
C SER A 270 -11.74 4.84 14.84
N ARG A 271 -11.16 3.98 14.00
CA ARG A 271 -11.81 2.84 13.37
C ARG A 271 -11.02 1.58 13.65
N VAL A 272 -11.68 0.52 14.09
CA VAL A 272 -11.11 -0.84 14.10
C VAL A 272 -11.70 -1.62 12.93
N SER A 273 -10.83 -2.16 12.07
CA SER A 273 -11.25 -3.06 11.00
C SER A 273 -11.03 -4.50 11.42
N VAL A 274 -12.00 -5.37 11.11
CA VAL A 274 -11.90 -6.82 11.29
C VAL A 274 -11.80 -7.46 9.91
N LYS A 275 -10.70 -8.16 9.63
CA LYS A 275 -10.53 -8.91 8.37
C LYS A 275 -10.10 -10.33 8.65
N MET A 276 -10.88 -11.30 8.17
CA MET A 276 -10.46 -12.69 8.20
C MET A 276 -9.46 -12.96 7.07
N ALA A 277 -8.45 -13.77 7.38
CA ALA A 277 -7.49 -14.33 6.45
C ALA A 277 -7.23 -15.78 6.85
N THR A 278 -6.83 -16.62 5.91
CA THR A 278 -6.19 -17.90 6.21
C THR A 278 -4.68 -17.71 6.15
N TYR A 279 -3.92 -18.48 6.94
CA TYR A 279 -2.46 -18.57 6.83
C TYR A 279 -2.07 -19.99 6.42
N THR A 280 -0.94 -20.12 5.73
CA THR A 280 -0.44 -21.44 5.34
C THR A 280 -0.16 -22.26 6.61
N ALA A 281 -0.61 -23.52 6.63
CA ALA A 281 -0.44 -24.45 7.75
C ALA A 281 -1.06 -24.02 9.09
N GLU A 282 -1.80 -22.91 9.15
CA GLU A 282 -2.67 -22.61 10.28
C GLU A 282 -4.05 -23.22 9.98
N PRO A 283 -4.49 -24.25 10.74
CA PRO A 283 -5.72 -24.98 10.44
C PRO A 283 -6.97 -24.10 10.58
N ASN A 284 -6.90 -23.07 11.43
CA ASN A 284 -8.02 -22.18 11.71
C ASN A 284 -7.87 -20.84 10.98
N PRO A 285 -8.92 -20.32 10.33
CA PRO A 285 -8.89 -18.94 9.86
C PRO A 285 -8.54 -17.95 10.98
N VAL A 286 -7.87 -16.85 10.64
CA VAL A 286 -7.40 -15.83 11.57
C VAL A 286 -8.11 -14.51 11.29
N LEU A 287 -8.69 -13.91 12.33
CA LEU A 287 -9.23 -12.56 12.30
C LEU A 287 -8.13 -11.56 12.64
N ASN A 288 -7.76 -10.73 11.67
CA ASN A 288 -6.82 -9.63 11.85
C ASN A 288 -7.59 -8.36 12.23
N LEU A 289 -7.37 -7.88 13.46
CA LEU A 289 -7.92 -6.63 13.96
C LEU A 289 -6.89 -5.52 13.88
N ASN A 290 -7.29 -4.35 13.41
CA ASN A 290 -6.36 -3.25 13.17
C ASN A 290 -7.02 -1.90 13.41
N ALA A 291 -6.32 -1.02 14.14
CA ALA A 291 -6.78 0.33 14.45
C ALA A 291 -6.28 1.34 13.39
N HIS A 292 -7.19 2.21 12.97
CA HIS A 292 -6.99 3.19 11.92
C HIS A 292 -7.67 4.52 12.27
N ILE A 293 -7.26 5.57 11.57
CA ILE A 293 -7.92 6.87 11.64
C ILE A 293 -8.73 7.08 10.38
N ARG A 294 -10.03 7.29 10.54
CA ARG A 294 -10.98 7.59 9.47
C ARG A 294 -11.38 9.05 9.55
N ARG A 295 -10.91 9.83 8.59
CA ARG A 295 -11.17 11.28 8.51
C ARG A 295 -12.58 11.55 7.96
N VAL A 296 -13.19 12.61 8.46
CA VAL A 296 -14.50 13.08 8.00
C VAL A 296 -14.31 14.15 6.93
N ASN A 297 -14.98 13.97 5.79
CA ASN A 297 -14.98 14.95 4.71
C ASN A 297 -15.84 16.16 5.12
N ASN A 298 -15.52 17.33 4.57
CA ASN A 298 -16.32 18.52 4.79
C ASN A 298 -17.72 18.36 4.18
N THR A 299 -17.79 17.76 2.99
CA THR A 299 -19.02 17.62 2.20
C THR A 299 -19.39 16.17 1.95
N VAL A 300 -20.69 15.91 1.91
CA VAL A 300 -21.30 14.64 1.47
C VAL A 300 -21.21 14.53 -0.04
N VAL A 301 -21.49 15.62 -0.76
CA VAL A 301 -21.59 15.60 -2.24
C VAL A 301 -20.26 15.23 -2.93
N HIS A 302 -19.13 15.28 -2.23
CA HIS A 302 -17.83 14.85 -2.76
C HIS A 302 -17.30 13.55 -2.15
N ALA A 303 -18.06 12.92 -1.25
CA ALA A 303 -17.65 11.69 -0.58
C ALA A 303 -18.22 10.46 -1.29
N ARG A 304 -17.40 9.40 -1.41
CA ARG A 304 -17.86 8.13 -2.01
C ARG A 304 -18.75 7.32 -1.08
N THR A 305 -18.54 7.47 0.22
CA THR A 305 -19.25 6.72 1.24
C THR A 305 -19.55 7.63 2.42
N ALA A 306 -20.66 7.38 3.09
CA ALA A 306 -21.05 8.05 4.32
C ALA A 306 -21.42 7.02 5.38
N LEU A 307 -21.14 7.35 6.64
CA LEU A 307 -21.66 6.63 7.79
C LEU A 307 -22.85 7.41 8.34
N LEU A 308 -23.94 6.69 8.61
CA LEU A 308 -25.19 7.24 9.11
C LEU A 308 -25.54 6.62 10.46
N ASP A 309 -25.96 7.46 11.39
CA ASP A 309 -26.58 7.03 12.64
C ASP A 309 -28.09 6.91 12.44
N HIS A 310 -28.61 5.69 12.55
CA HIS A 310 -30.05 5.40 12.48
C HIS A 310 -30.57 4.74 13.76
N GLY A 311 -29.91 5.01 14.89
CA GLY A 311 -30.32 4.55 16.20
C GLY A 311 -29.22 3.81 16.97
N THR A 312 -29.31 3.83 18.30
CA THR A 312 -28.31 3.31 19.23
C THR A 312 -28.25 1.78 19.27
N HIS A 313 -29.34 1.09 18.94
CA HIS A 313 -29.43 -0.38 18.97
C HIS A 313 -29.04 -1.06 17.66
N ARG A 314 -28.80 -0.28 16.61
CA ARG A 314 -28.44 -0.75 15.27
C ARG A 314 -26.99 -0.38 14.93
N PRO A 315 -26.29 -1.15 14.07
CA PRO A 315 -24.99 -0.76 13.57
C PRO A 315 -25.09 0.56 12.79
N LEU A 316 -24.01 1.33 12.75
CA LEU A 316 -23.93 2.48 11.84
C LEU A 316 -24.08 2.01 10.40
N MET A 317 -24.97 2.63 9.63
CA MET A 317 -25.16 2.28 8.24
C MET A 317 -24.00 2.83 7.38
N SER A 318 -23.28 1.93 6.71
CA SER A 318 -22.24 2.24 5.73
C SER A 318 -22.86 2.36 4.33
N LEU A 319 -23.14 3.59 3.90
CA LEU A 319 -23.78 3.86 2.62
C LEU A 319 -22.77 4.19 1.54
N SER A 320 -22.88 3.52 0.38
CA SER A 320 -22.19 3.94 -0.85
C SER A 320 -23.02 5.03 -1.54
N LEU A 321 -22.41 6.19 -1.76
CA LEU A 321 -23.09 7.32 -2.38
C LEU A 321 -22.92 7.26 -3.91
N ASP A 322 -24.03 7.38 -4.61
CA ASP A 322 -24.12 7.26 -6.06
C ASP A 322 -23.85 8.60 -6.75
N GLY A 323 -23.44 8.54 -8.02
CA GLY A 323 -23.21 9.73 -8.86
C GLY A 323 -21.76 9.98 -9.28
N TRP A 324 -21.60 10.67 -10.41
CA TRP A 324 -20.32 11.11 -10.97
C TRP A 324 -20.15 12.60 -10.69
N GLY A 325 -19.19 12.97 -9.83
CA GLY A 325 -19.06 14.35 -9.34
C GLY A 325 -19.81 14.56 -8.03
N LEU A 326 -20.97 15.22 -8.08
CA LEU A 326 -21.83 15.48 -6.92
C LEU A 326 -22.66 14.24 -6.58
N ARG A 327 -22.42 13.66 -5.41
CA ARG A 327 -23.00 12.39 -4.97
C ARG A 327 -24.21 12.56 -4.07
N GLN A 328 -25.08 11.55 -4.02
CA GLN A 328 -26.30 11.50 -3.22
C GLN A 328 -26.65 10.05 -2.81
N ALA A 329 -27.66 9.86 -1.96
CA ALA A 329 -28.19 8.53 -1.69
C ALA A 329 -28.91 7.97 -2.93
N ASN A 330 -29.11 6.66 -2.95
CA ASN A 330 -29.88 6.06 -4.04
C ASN A 330 -31.36 6.46 -3.89
N LYS A 331 -31.87 7.32 -4.79
CA LYS A 331 -33.26 7.81 -4.76
C LYS A 331 -34.29 6.68 -4.76
N HIS A 332 -34.03 5.59 -5.50
CA HIS A 332 -34.96 4.47 -5.60
C HIS A 332 -35.06 3.71 -4.29
N ALA A 333 -33.96 3.61 -3.52
CA ALA A 333 -34.01 3.02 -2.19
C ALA A 333 -34.90 3.84 -1.24
N LEU A 334 -34.81 5.18 -1.30
CA LEU A 334 -35.66 6.09 -0.52
C LEU A 334 -37.14 5.97 -0.88
N GLU A 335 -37.45 5.85 -2.16
CA GLU A 335 -38.82 5.66 -2.66
C GLU A 335 -39.43 4.35 -2.15
N ILE A 336 -38.67 3.24 -2.19
CA ILE A 336 -39.11 1.96 -1.63
C ILE A 336 -39.35 2.10 -0.12
N LEU A 337 -38.39 2.66 0.62
CA LEU A 337 -38.53 2.83 2.07
C LEU A 337 -39.76 3.67 2.46
N ALA A 338 -40.06 4.71 1.67
CA ALA A 338 -41.26 5.52 1.85
C ALA A 338 -42.56 4.72 1.66
N LYS A 339 -42.59 3.82 0.65
CA LYS A 339 -43.75 2.96 0.39
C LYS A 339 -43.92 1.85 1.42
N LEU A 340 -42.81 1.41 2.02
CA LEU A 340 -42.82 0.41 3.10
C LEU A 340 -43.10 1.02 4.50
N ASP A 341 -43.38 2.32 4.58
CA ASP A 341 -43.57 3.06 5.84
C ASP A 341 -42.41 2.84 6.85
N ALA A 342 -41.18 2.71 6.31
CA ALA A 342 -39.99 2.48 7.11
C ALA A 342 -39.41 3.81 7.63
N ASP A 343 -38.79 3.77 8.82
CA ASP A 343 -37.99 4.89 9.30
C ASP A 343 -36.90 5.21 8.28
N ARG A 344 -36.89 6.44 7.81
CA ARG A 344 -35.93 6.98 6.83
C ARG A 344 -35.28 8.28 7.31
N THR A 345 -35.42 8.65 8.58
CA THR A 345 -34.97 9.95 9.11
C THR A 345 -33.49 10.21 8.83
N ALA A 346 -32.61 9.22 9.02
CA ALA A 346 -31.18 9.37 8.74
C ALA A 346 -30.87 9.59 7.25
N LEU A 347 -31.63 8.94 6.35
CA LEU A 347 -31.47 9.09 4.91
C LEU A 347 -32.12 10.38 4.38
N THR A 348 -33.22 10.83 4.99
CA THR A 348 -33.82 12.14 4.70
C THR A 348 -32.87 13.27 5.09
N ALA A 349 -32.27 13.21 6.29
CA ALA A 349 -31.26 14.18 6.71
C ALA A 349 -30.05 14.22 5.76
N LEU A 350 -29.72 13.09 5.12
CA LEU A 350 -28.65 13.01 4.13
C LEU A 350 -29.03 13.75 2.84
N GLU A 351 -30.24 13.56 2.33
CA GLU A 351 -30.72 14.25 1.15
C GLU A 351 -30.89 15.76 1.39
N GLU A 352 -31.41 16.16 2.56
CA GLU A 352 -31.49 17.56 2.96
C GLU A 352 -30.11 18.23 2.98
N ARG A 353 -29.12 17.55 3.56
CA ARG A 353 -27.73 18.03 3.56
C ARG A 353 -27.14 18.09 2.14
N VAL A 354 -27.41 17.10 1.29
CA VAL A 354 -26.99 17.12 -0.12
C VAL A 354 -27.59 18.31 -0.86
N ALA A 355 -28.87 18.60 -0.64
CA ALA A 355 -29.56 19.74 -1.25
C ALA A 355 -28.97 21.08 -0.79
N ASP A 356 -28.74 21.26 0.51
CA ASP A 356 -28.10 22.45 1.09
C ASP A 356 -26.66 22.63 0.55
N GLU A 357 -25.84 21.59 0.57
CA GLU A 357 -24.47 21.65 0.07
C GLU A 357 -24.43 22.01 -1.43
N ARG A 358 -25.34 21.45 -2.25
CA ARG A 358 -25.47 21.80 -3.67
C ARG A 358 -25.85 23.27 -3.87
N HIS A 359 -26.81 23.76 -3.08
CA HIS A 359 -27.19 25.16 -3.12
C HIS A 359 -26.00 26.07 -2.79
N ARG A 360 -25.27 25.78 -1.70
CA ARG A 360 -24.11 26.57 -1.27
C ARG A 360 -22.95 26.60 -2.26
N LEU A 361 -22.71 25.50 -2.99
CA LEU A 361 -21.67 25.47 -4.04
C LEU A 361 -21.95 26.45 -5.19
N ASN A 362 -23.20 26.83 -5.40
CA ASN A 362 -23.60 27.81 -6.41
C ASN A 362 -23.52 29.25 -5.92
N LEU A 363 -23.51 29.47 -4.60
CA LEU A 363 -23.37 30.80 -4.01
C LEU A 363 -21.96 31.36 -4.19
N ARG A 364 -21.87 32.69 -4.21
CA ARG A 364 -20.62 33.46 -4.20
C ARG A 364 -20.68 34.44 -3.05
N ASP A 365 -19.53 34.69 -2.43
CA ASP A 365 -19.39 35.76 -1.45
C ASP A 365 -19.40 37.14 -2.12
N GLU A 366 -19.34 38.19 -1.30
CA GLU A 366 -19.30 39.60 -1.71
C GLU A 366 -18.13 39.93 -2.67
N ASN A 367 -17.09 39.09 -2.68
CA ASN A 367 -15.90 39.23 -3.53
C ASN A 367 -15.96 38.32 -4.76
N GLY A 368 -17.11 37.69 -5.04
CA GLY A 368 -17.31 36.79 -6.18
C GLY A 368 -16.63 35.42 -6.03
N LYS A 369 -16.10 35.07 -4.85
CA LYS A 369 -15.45 33.79 -4.57
C LYS A 369 -16.46 32.76 -4.10
N ARG A 370 -16.22 31.47 -4.41
CA ARG A 370 -17.04 30.36 -3.91
C ARG A 370 -17.01 30.30 -2.39
N ILE A 371 -18.19 30.15 -1.79
CA ILE A 371 -18.32 29.93 -0.34
C ILE A 371 -17.68 28.57 0.01
N ASP A 372 -16.76 28.57 0.98
CA ASP A 372 -16.13 27.35 1.48
C ASP A 372 -17.08 26.61 2.43
N ILE A 373 -17.36 25.33 2.13
CA ILE A 373 -18.14 24.47 3.04
C ILE A 373 -17.20 23.85 4.08
N LEU A 374 -17.43 24.21 5.34
CA LEU A 374 -16.65 23.73 6.49
C LEU A 374 -17.21 22.40 7.01
N THR A 375 -16.36 21.62 7.68
CA THR A 375 -16.78 20.38 8.33
C THR A 375 -17.83 20.70 9.41
N PRO A 376 -19.05 20.13 9.35
CA PRO A 376 -20.06 20.36 10.38
C PRO A 376 -19.66 19.70 11.69
N ALA A 377 -20.36 20.01 12.78
CA ALA A 377 -20.13 19.34 14.06
C ALA A 377 -20.41 17.83 13.93
N PRO A 378 -19.84 16.97 14.79
CA PRO A 378 -20.22 15.57 14.86
C PRO A 378 -21.74 15.45 15.02
N GLY A 379 -22.38 14.67 14.14
CA GLY A 379 -23.82 14.46 14.15
C GLY A 379 -24.17 13.18 13.40
N THR A 380 -25.43 13.06 12.98
CA THR A 380 -26.04 11.88 12.35
C THR A 380 -25.31 11.40 11.09
N ILE A 381 -24.59 12.30 10.39
CA ILE A 381 -24.01 12.02 9.06
C ILE A 381 -22.53 12.36 9.03
N ARG A 382 -21.70 11.36 8.75
CA ARG A 382 -20.26 11.54 8.60
C ARG A 382 -19.76 10.99 7.26
N PRO A 383 -19.59 11.86 6.25
CA PRO A 383 -19.00 11.45 4.98
C PRO A 383 -17.53 11.06 5.19
N THR A 384 -17.11 9.91 4.67
CA THR A 384 -15.76 9.41 4.92
C THR A 384 -14.79 9.84 3.81
N MET A 385 -13.56 10.14 4.19
CA MET A 385 -12.53 10.59 3.25
C MET A 385 -11.44 9.53 3.05
N PRO A 386 -11.18 9.08 1.82
CA PRO A 386 -10.25 7.97 1.56
C PRO A 386 -8.76 8.32 1.75
N LYS A 387 -8.32 9.56 1.48
CA LYS A 387 -6.97 10.12 1.77
C LYS A 387 -6.84 11.58 1.28
N THR A 388 -6.15 12.43 2.03
CA THR A 388 -5.62 13.74 1.58
C THR A 388 -4.29 14.01 2.28
N ASP A 389 -3.41 14.76 1.61
CA ASP A 389 -2.06 15.08 2.13
C ASP A 389 -2.09 16.28 3.10
N SER A 390 -3.17 17.07 3.10
CA SER A 390 -3.43 18.12 4.10
C SER A 390 -4.76 17.86 4.84
N PHE A 391 -4.67 17.52 6.12
CA PHE A 391 -5.80 17.38 7.04
C PHE A 391 -5.32 17.66 8.46
N ALA A 392 -6.17 18.20 9.33
CA ALA A 392 -5.77 18.56 10.70
C ALA A 392 -5.34 17.37 11.58
N VAL A 393 -5.80 16.16 11.24
CA VAL A 393 -5.44 14.91 11.90
C VAL A 393 -4.60 14.02 10.99
N GLY A 394 -3.44 13.60 11.51
CA GLY A 394 -2.48 12.73 10.83
C GLY A 394 -2.99 11.32 10.55
N THR A 395 -2.07 10.44 10.13
CA THR A 395 -2.37 9.03 9.81
C THR A 395 -1.91 8.08 10.92
N GLY A 396 -2.51 6.89 10.97
CA GLY A 396 -2.14 5.82 11.90
C GLY A 396 -2.65 6.01 13.34
N ALA A 397 -2.90 4.91 14.04
CA ALA A 397 -3.46 4.90 15.40
C ALA A 397 -2.40 4.93 16.52
N GLY A 398 -1.17 4.48 16.23
CA GLY A 398 -0.13 4.27 17.24
C GLY A 398 -0.13 2.84 17.79
N ILE A 399 1.03 2.36 18.26
CA ILE A 399 1.17 1.03 18.86
C ILE A 399 0.49 0.93 20.23
N TYR A 400 0.40 2.03 20.98
CA TYR A 400 -0.31 2.07 22.26
C TYR A 400 -1.81 1.78 22.10
N GLN A 401 -2.44 2.33 21.06
CA GLN A 401 -3.83 2.02 20.75
C GLN A 401 -4.04 0.54 20.40
N LEU A 402 -3.03 -0.11 19.79
CA LEU A 402 -3.09 -1.55 19.51
C LEU A 402 -2.97 -2.39 20.79
N SER A 403 -2.19 -1.97 21.79
CA SER A 403 -2.20 -2.63 23.12
C SER A 403 -3.54 -2.52 23.81
N LEU A 404 -4.14 -1.32 23.83
CA LEU A 404 -5.45 -1.14 24.43
C LEU A 404 -6.55 -1.95 23.71
N LEU A 405 -6.43 -2.10 22.40
CA LEU A 405 -7.30 -2.97 21.61
C LEU A 405 -7.12 -4.45 21.98
N GLN A 406 -5.88 -4.92 22.17
CA GLN A 406 -5.63 -6.29 22.62
C GLN A 406 -6.24 -6.54 24.01
N ASP A 407 -6.15 -5.58 24.92
CA ASP A 407 -6.78 -5.66 26.24
C ASP A 407 -8.31 -5.67 26.15
N GLN A 408 -8.89 -4.88 25.24
CA GLN A 408 -10.33 -4.91 24.95
C GLN A 408 -10.75 -6.29 24.41
N ILE A 409 -9.98 -6.89 23.49
CA ILE A 409 -10.23 -8.25 22.97
C ILE A 409 -10.28 -9.24 24.14
N ARG A 410 -9.25 -9.26 24.99
CA ARG A 410 -9.21 -10.18 26.15
C ARG A 410 -10.41 -9.99 27.07
N ARG A 411 -10.82 -8.75 27.37
CA ARG A 411 -12.00 -8.46 28.21
C ARG A 411 -13.34 -8.81 27.54
N ALA A 412 -13.41 -8.75 26.21
CA ALA A 412 -14.64 -9.04 25.47
C ALA A 412 -14.90 -10.55 25.31
N PHE A 413 -13.84 -11.35 25.19
CA PHE A 413 -13.95 -12.77 24.88
C PHE A 413 -13.49 -13.70 26.01
N GLY A 414 -12.75 -13.21 27.02
CA GLY A 414 -12.28 -14.03 28.14
C GLY A 414 -11.41 -15.20 27.67
N ASP A 415 -11.67 -16.40 28.21
CA ASP A 415 -10.89 -17.60 27.88
C ASP A 415 -11.25 -18.20 26.50
N ALA A 416 -12.33 -17.73 25.85
CA ALA A 416 -12.74 -18.20 24.54
C ALA A 416 -11.84 -17.68 23.40
N VAL A 417 -11.05 -16.62 23.64
CA VAL A 417 -10.14 -16.08 22.62
C VAL A 417 -8.78 -16.75 22.67
N SER A 418 -8.34 -17.28 21.52
CA SER A 418 -6.96 -17.64 21.28
C SER A 418 -6.31 -16.58 20.39
N LEU A 419 -5.36 -15.82 20.94
CA LEU A 419 -4.57 -14.87 20.15
C LEU A 419 -3.48 -15.60 19.36
N LEU A 420 -3.13 -15.09 18.18
CA LEU A 420 -1.98 -15.56 17.43
C LEU A 420 -0.71 -14.98 18.06
N GLU A 421 0.00 -15.81 18.82
CA GLU A 421 1.34 -15.51 19.31
C GLU A 421 2.39 -16.07 18.35
N LEU A 422 3.48 -15.33 18.20
CA LEU A 422 4.57 -15.72 17.30
C LEU A 422 5.89 -15.75 18.07
N LYS A 423 6.73 -16.75 17.79
CA LYS A 423 8.04 -16.93 18.44
C LYS A 423 9.17 -16.51 17.52
N SER A 424 10.30 -16.13 18.08
CA SER A 424 11.56 -15.91 17.36
C SER A 424 12.74 -16.41 18.18
N LYS A 425 13.75 -16.95 17.47
CA LYS A 425 15.05 -17.33 18.06
C LYS A 425 16.05 -16.16 18.13
N GLY A 426 15.61 -14.96 17.77
CA GLY A 426 16.42 -13.75 17.77
C GLY A 426 16.83 -13.28 16.36
N ASN A 427 17.87 -12.45 16.32
CA ASN A 427 18.22 -11.69 15.12
C ASN A 427 18.92 -12.56 14.07
N VAL A 428 18.33 -12.65 12.88
CA VAL A 428 18.89 -13.37 11.72
C VAL A 428 19.66 -12.45 10.76
N PHE A 429 19.74 -11.16 11.06
CA PHE A 429 20.30 -10.13 10.20
C PHE A 429 21.75 -9.80 10.55
N GLY A 430 22.57 -9.66 9.50
CA GLY A 430 23.83 -8.93 9.60
C GLY A 430 23.61 -7.43 9.69
N LYS A 431 24.66 -6.71 10.09
CA LYS A 431 24.68 -5.25 10.01
C LYS A 431 24.55 -4.80 8.54
N ARG A 432 23.89 -3.66 8.34
CA ARG A 432 23.84 -3.00 7.03
C ARG A 432 25.19 -2.33 6.73
N PRO A 433 25.50 -2.03 5.45
CA PRO A 433 26.80 -1.47 5.07
C PRO A 433 27.18 -0.18 5.82
N HIS A 434 26.21 0.69 6.13
CA HIS A 434 26.44 1.95 6.84
C HIS A 434 26.37 1.83 8.37
N GLU A 435 26.07 0.65 8.93
CA GLU A 435 25.97 0.47 10.38
C GLU A 435 27.34 0.14 10.98
N PRO A 436 27.76 0.82 12.07
CA PRO A 436 29.08 0.60 12.66
C PRO A 436 29.19 -0.83 13.17
N ALA A 437 30.24 -1.56 12.80
CA ALA A 437 30.48 -2.94 13.21
C ALA A 437 30.92 -3.04 14.68
N THR A 438 31.60 -2.04 15.22
CA THR A 438 32.07 -2.00 16.62
C THR A 438 31.66 -0.72 17.34
N SER A 439 31.70 -0.74 18.68
CA SER A 439 31.50 0.46 19.50
C SER A 439 32.55 1.54 19.24
N THR A 440 33.77 1.14 18.83
CA THR A 440 34.83 2.08 18.44
C THR A 440 34.45 2.82 17.17
N GLN A 441 34.00 2.10 16.14
CA GLN A 441 33.48 2.71 14.91
C GLN A 441 32.25 3.57 15.17
N GLU A 442 31.40 3.21 16.13
CA GLU A 442 30.27 4.06 16.52
C GLU A 442 30.72 5.38 17.15
N LYS A 443 31.74 5.35 18.02
CA LYS A 443 32.33 6.56 18.62
C LYS A 443 33.00 7.43 17.56
N GLU A 444 33.76 6.82 16.64
CA GLU A 444 34.40 7.50 15.53
C GLU A 444 33.37 8.15 14.61
N LYS A 445 32.32 7.42 14.22
CA LYS A 445 31.19 7.95 13.45
C LYS A 445 30.52 9.14 14.16
N LYS A 446 30.33 9.08 15.48
CA LYS A 446 29.78 10.19 16.26
C LYS A 446 30.72 11.41 16.28
N LYS A 447 32.03 11.18 16.38
CA LYS A 447 33.05 12.24 16.35
C LYS A 447 33.14 12.91 14.97
N ARG A 448 33.29 12.14 13.89
CA ARG A 448 33.23 12.65 12.52
C ARG A 448 31.97 13.47 12.26
N LYS A 449 30.84 13.04 12.84
CA LYS A 449 29.57 13.75 12.72
C LYS A 449 29.57 15.10 13.44
N SER A 450 30.21 15.19 14.61
CA SER A 450 30.37 16.46 15.32
C SER A 450 31.35 17.40 14.62
N ASP A 451 32.36 16.81 13.97
CA ASP A 451 33.42 17.54 13.27
C ASP A 451 32.94 18.06 11.89
N GLY A 452 31.77 17.61 11.43
CA GLY A 452 31.14 18.03 10.18
C GLY A 452 31.54 17.18 8.97
N ASP A 453 32.38 16.17 9.17
CA ASP A 453 32.88 15.29 8.13
C ASP A 453 31.75 14.53 7.42
N TYR A 454 31.96 14.20 6.15
CA TYR A 454 31.10 13.26 5.46
C TYR A 454 31.11 11.90 6.17
N ILE A 455 29.92 11.32 6.28
CA ILE A 455 29.69 9.99 6.81
C ILE A 455 28.69 9.30 5.91
N ASP A 456 29.04 8.10 5.46
CA ASP A 456 28.08 7.27 4.76
C ASP A 456 26.97 6.79 5.73
N LEU A 457 25.78 7.31 5.51
CA LEU A 457 24.55 6.96 6.23
C LEU A 457 23.61 6.08 5.41
N ILE A 458 23.99 5.74 4.18
CA ILE A 458 23.13 5.05 3.23
C ILE A 458 23.67 3.70 2.77
N GLY A 459 24.98 3.51 2.81
CA GLY A 459 25.67 2.31 2.35
C GLY A 459 25.98 2.40 0.87
N ASN A 460 26.80 3.38 0.47
CA ASN A 460 27.30 3.50 -0.89
C ASN A 460 28.28 2.34 -1.20
N PRO A 461 28.23 1.77 -2.41
CA PRO A 461 29.22 0.77 -2.83
C PRO A 461 30.61 1.43 -2.92
N SER A 462 31.67 0.67 -2.62
CA SER A 462 33.03 1.16 -2.82
C SER A 462 33.37 1.33 -4.31
N PRO A 463 34.29 2.23 -4.69
CA PRO A 463 34.73 2.39 -6.08
C PRO A 463 35.16 1.07 -6.74
N ASP A 464 35.92 0.22 -6.02
CA ASP A 464 36.30 -1.11 -6.51
C ASP A 464 35.11 -2.05 -6.77
N SER A 465 34.06 -1.96 -5.96
CA SER A 465 32.86 -2.77 -6.16
C SER A 465 32.04 -2.29 -7.34
N ILE A 466 32.00 -0.97 -7.58
CA ILE A 466 31.40 -0.37 -8.77
C ILE A 466 32.15 -0.86 -10.00
N ARG A 467 33.47 -0.62 -10.08
CA ARG A 467 34.31 -1.04 -11.21
C ARG A 467 34.13 -2.52 -11.54
N ARG A 468 34.28 -3.41 -10.55
CA ARG A 468 34.12 -4.86 -10.75
C ARG A 468 32.75 -5.24 -11.29
N SER A 469 31.68 -4.56 -10.87
CA SER A 469 30.32 -4.80 -11.38
C SER A 469 30.17 -4.39 -12.84
N ILE A 470 30.79 -3.29 -13.22
CA ILE A 470 30.79 -2.73 -14.58
C ILE A 470 31.58 -3.66 -15.52
N GLU A 471 32.76 -4.12 -15.10
CA GLU A 471 33.56 -5.13 -15.78
C GLU A 471 32.81 -6.45 -15.97
N ALA A 472 32.11 -6.92 -14.92
CA ALA A 472 31.29 -8.13 -14.98
C ALA A 472 30.07 -7.99 -15.90
N ALA A 473 29.67 -6.77 -16.24
CA ALA A 473 28.63 -6.45 -17.21
C ALA A 473 29.18 -6.25 -18.65
N GLY A 474 30.49 -6.43 -18.85
CA GLY A 474 31.15 -6.33 -20.16
C GLY A 474 31.64 -4.92 -20.52
N TYR A 475 31.70 -3.99 -19.57
CA TYR A 475 32.17 -2.62 -19.79
C TYR A 475 33.53 -2.39 -19.12
N THR A 476 34.34 -1.49 -19.67
CA THR A 476 35.67 -1.15 -19.14
C THR A 476 35.64 0.04 -18.18
N LYS A 477 34.64 0.92 -18.29
CA LYS A 477 34.48 2.11 -17.46
C LYS A 477 33.03 2.54 -17.31
N LEU A 478 32.72 3.22 -16.20
CA LEU A 478 31.46 3.92 -15.96
C LEU A 478 31.67 5.42 -16.11
N ARG A 479 30.88 6.06 -16.97
CA ARG A 479 30.85 7.51 -17.15
C ARG A 479 29.49 8.07 -16.72
N ILE A 480 29.51 8.93 -15.70
CA ILE A 480 28.31 9.55 -15.12
C ILE A 480 28.10 10.94 -15.74
N LEU A 481 27.03 11.10 -16.51
CA LEU A 481 26.61 12.37 -17.10
C LEU A 481 25.80 13.16 -16.08
N CYS A 482 26.40 14.18 -15.48
CA CYS A 482 25.76 15.09 -14.53
C CYS A 482 25.09 16.23 -15.30
N LEU A 483 23.79 16.06 -15.57
CA LEU A 483 23.01 16.98 -16.39
C LEU A 483 22.26 17.96 -15.49
N TRP A 484 22.54 19.25 -15.63
CA TRP A 484 22.00 20.29 -14.75
C TRP A 484 21.61 21.54 -15.55
N TYR A 485 20.85 22.44 -14.92
CA TYR A 485 20.60 23.79 -15.46
C TYR A 485 20.57 24.88 -14.38
N ARG A 486 20.61 24.53 -13.08
CA ARG A 486 20.87 25.49 -11.98
C ARG A 486 22.20 25.23 -11.27
N ASP A 487 22.97 26.29 -11.03
CA ASP A 487 24.28 26.22 -10.38
C ASP A 487 24.21 25.60 -8.97
N GLU A 488 23.13 25.85 -8.21
CA GLU A 488 22.98 25.23 -6.89
C GLU A 488 22.78 23.72 -6.97
N THR A 489 22.18 23.22 -8.05
CA THR A 489 22.05 21.77 -8.27
C THR A 489 23.37 21.17 -8.72
N LEU A 490 24.12 21.84 -9.60
CA LEU A 490 25.50 21.45 -9.95
C LEU A 490 26.36 21.30 -8.69
N THR A 491 26.34 22.31 -7.82
CA THR A 491 27.07 22.29 -6.55
C THR A 491 26.70 21.06 -5.72
N ARG A 492 25.40 20.73 -5.62
CA ARG A 492 24.94 19.53 -4.91
C ARG A 492 25.39 18.23 -5.56
N MET A 493 25.43 18.16 -6.89
CA MET A 493 25.93 17.00 -7.62
C MET A 493 27.43 16.79 -7.37
N ILE A 494 28.23 17.85 -7.42
CA ILE A 494 29.68 17.81 -7.13
C ILE A 494 29.92 17.30 -5.72
N HIS A 495 29.29 17.91 -4.70
CA HIS A 495 29.40 17.44 -3.32
C HIS A 495 28.92 15.99 -3.15
N GLY A 496 27.85 15.63 -3.85
CA GLY A 496 27.36 14.27 -3.89
C GLY A 496 28.41 13.29 -4.38
N LEU A 497 29.10 13.59 -5.48
CA LEU A 497 30.08 12.69 -6.10
C LEU A 497 31.43 12.72 -5.39
N ALA A 498 31.89 13.87 -4.91
CA ALA A 498 33.21 13.99 -4.32
C ALA A 498 33.32 13.17 -3.02
N HIS A 499 32.35 13.33 -2.12
CA HIS A 499 32.43 12.78 -0.77
C HIS A 499 32.49 11.23 -0.69
N PRO A 500 31.71 10.45 -1.44
CA PRO A 500 31.81 8.98 -1.44
C PRO A 500 33.13 8.45 -2.02
N TYR A 501 33.84 9.27 -2.81
CA TYR A 501 35.11 8.93 -3.46
C TYR A 501 36.33 9.52 -2.72
N ASP A 502 36.11 10.13 -1.55
CA ASP A 502 37.16 10.80 -0.76
C ASP A 502 37.87 11.93 -1.51
N LEU A 503 37.14 12.61 -2.41
CA LEU A 503 37.61 13.78 -3.13
C LEU A 503 37.16 15.05 -2.40
N ASP A 504 37.97 16.09 -2.54
CA ASP A 504 37.59 17.44 -2.10
C ASP A 504 36.70 18.09 -3.18
N PRO A 505 35.43 18.42 -2.88
CA PRO A 505 34.53 19.03 -3.85
C PRO A 505 35.02 20.38 -4.37
N GLU A 506 35.85 21.11 -3.63
CA GLU A 506 36.39 22.41 -4.06
C GLU A 506 37.48 22.27 -5.14
N HIS A 507 38.04 21.06 -5.32
CA HIS A 507 39.02 20.76 -6.36
C HIS A 507 38.39 20.19 -7.64
N ILE A 508 37.06 20.03 -7.69
CA ILE A 508 36.35 19.63 -8.90
C ILE A 508 35.92 20.91 -9.63
N ASP A 509 36.62 21.23 -10.73
CA ASP A 509 36.28 22.33 -11.64
C ASP A 509 35.53 21.78 -12.87
N PRO A 510 34.18 21.80 -12.87
CA PRO A 510 33.39 21.22 -13.95
C PRO A 510 33.47 22.09 -15.21
N ASP A 511 33.80 21.53 -16.38
CA ASP A 511 33.57 22.22 -17.65
C ASP A 511 32.06 22.24 -17.94
N PRO A 512 31.39 23.40 -17.91
CA PRO A 512 29.94 23.46 -18.14
C PRO A 512 29.53 23.01 -19.55
N ASN A 513 30.46 22.99 -20.52
CA ASN A 513 30.23 22.51 -21.88
C ASN A 513 30.40 20.98 -22.01
N GLY A 514 30.82 20.31 -20.94
CA GLY A 514 31.04 18.87 -20.91
C GLY A 514 32.10 18.37 -21.87
N LYS A 515 33.17 19.11 -22.17
CA LYS A 515 34.24 18.61 -23.05
C LYS A 515 35.23 17.73 -22.28
N ASP A 516 35.43 18.03 -21.00
CA ASP A 516 36.39 17.34 -20.17
C ASP A 516 35.71 16.33 -19.22
N THR A 517 36.40 15.23 -18.97
CA THR A 517 36.00 14.21 -17.99
C THR A 517 36.68 14.50 -16.65
N THR A 518 35.96 14.33 -15.56
CA THR A 518 36.48 14.39 -14.19
C THR A 518 36.69 12.96 -13.68
N PRO A 519 37.93 12.51 -13.45
CA PRO A 519 38.17 11.19 -12.88
C PRO A 519 37.69 11.14 -11.43
N LEU A 520 36.86 10.15 -11.08
CA LEU A 520 36.40 9.91 -9.72
C LEU A 520 37.21 8.82 -9.02
N ALA A 521 37.47 7.74 -9.75
CA ALA A 521 38.34 6.64 -9.36
C ALA A 521 38.79 5.88 -10.62
N GLU A 522 39.68 4.89 -10.47
CA GLU A 522 40.06 4.03 -11.58
C GLU A 522 38.83 3.34 -12.20
N GLY A 523 38.58 3.59 -13.50
CA GLY A 523 37.44 3.06 -14.24
C GLY A 523 36.11 3.79 -14.01
N ILE A 524 36.11 4.91 -13.28
CA ILE A 524 34.90 5.68 -12.97
C ILE A 524 35.17 7.18 -13.15
N GLU A 525 34.36 7.81 -14.00
CA GLU A 525 34.48 9.24 -14.31
C GLU A 525 33.11 9.93 -14.37
N ALA A 526 33.12 11.25 -14.23
CA ALA A 526 31.95 12.10 -14.39
C ALA A 526 32.18 13.12 -15.51
N VAL A 527 31.09 13.54 -16.14
CA VAL A 527 31.06 14.69 -17.04
C VAL A 527 29.94 15.61 -16.57
N PHE A 528 30.21 16.90 -16.47
CA PHE A 528 29.21 17.88 -16.08
C PHE A 528 28.75 18.64 -17.33
N CYS A 529 27.45 18.61 -17.63
CA CYS A 529 26.91 19.29 -18.80
C CYS A 529 25.73 20.15 -18.39
N ASN A 530 25.76 21.44 -18.76
CA ASN A 530 24.55 22.23 -18.75
C ASN A 530 23.60 21.71 -19.85
N ALA A 531 22.39 21.30 -19.48
CA ALA A 531 21.43 20.63 -20.35
C ALA A 531 20.02 21.24 -20.20
N GLU A 532 19.94 22.56 -20.09
CA GLU A 532 18.68 23.28 -19.88
C GLU A 532 17.60 22.93 -20.92
N THR A 533 17.95 22.87 -22.20
CA THR A 533 17.01 22.56 -23.30
C THR A 533 16.36 21.19 -23.15
N LEU A 534 17.13 20.20 -22.70
CA LEU A 534 16.68 18.84 -22.46
C LEU A 534 15.81 18.73 -21.19
N LEU A 535 16.23 19.38 -20.10
CA LEU A 535 15.68 19.16 -18.75
C LEU A 535 14.50 20.07 -18.38
N GLU A 536 14.38 21.25 -18.98
CA GLU A 536 13.32 22.20 -18.66
C GLU A 536 11.92 21.67 -19.06
N HIS A 537 10.91 21.90 -18.22
CA HIS A 537 9.52 21.57 -18.53
C HIS A 537 8.96 22.49 -19.64
N GLY A 538 8.00 22.00 -20.41
CA GLY A 538 7.28 22.82 -21.39
C GLY A 538 7.08 22.16 -22.76
N PRO A 539 6.16 22.73 -23.58
CA PRO A 539 5.88 22.27 -24.95
C PRO A 539 6.99 22.67 -25.93
N GLY A 540 7.02 22.03 -27.10
CA GLY A 540 7.86 22.47 -28.24
C GLY A 540 9.38 22.27 -28.07
N LYS A 541 9.80 21.38 -27.16
CA LYS A 541 11.22 21.05 -26.97
C LYS A 541 11.63 19.88 -27.87
N GLU A 542 12.78 19.98 -28.54
CA GLU A 542 13.35 18.93 -29.39
C GLU A 542 14.18 17.92 -28.58
N ARG A 543 13.58 17.34 -27.54
CA ARG A 543 14.29 16.51 -26.55
C ARG A 543 14.98 15.29 -27.15
N THR A 544 14.45 14.73 -28.24
CA THR A 544 15.10 13.64 -28.98
C THR A 544 16.43 14.11 -29.55
N SER A 545 16.44 15.21 -30.32
CA SER A 545 17.66 15.80 -30.88
C SER A 545 18.65 16.21 -29.78
N ASP A 546 18.17 16.84 -28.71
CA ASP A 546 19.02 17.25 -27.57
C ASP A 546 19.69 16.05 -26.89
N ALA A 547 18.93 14.97 -26.65
CA ALA A 547 19.46 13.74 -26.07
C ALA A 547 20.46 13.06 -27.01
N GLU A 548 20.12 12.93 -28.30
CA GLU A 548 20.99 12.32 -29.31
C GLU A 548 22.32 13.05 -29.46
N ALA A 549 22.31 14.39 -29.50
CA ALA A 549 23.51 15.21 -29.56
C ALA A 549 24.42 14.97 -28.34
N LEU A 550 23.82 14.97 -27.15
CA LEU A 550 24.54 14.75 -25.89
C LEU A 550 25.11 13.33 -25.82
N ILE A 551 24.33 12.31 -26.17
CA ILE A 551 24.77 10.92 -26.14
C ILE A 551 25.89 10.69 -27.16
N SER A 552 25.75 11.22 -28.37
CA SER A 552 26.75 11.05 -29.44
C SER A 552 28.11 11.64 -29.07
N GLN A 553 28.13 12.69 -28.24
CA GLN A 553 29.36 13.30 -27.73
C GLN A 553 30.11 12.38 -26.75
N PHE A 554 29.40 11.57 -25.96
CA PHE A 554 30.00 10.81 -24.85
C PHE A 554 29.96 9.29 -25.03
N ALA A 555 29.24 8.77 -26.00
CA ALA A 555 29.16 7.34 -26.25
C ALA A 555 30.50 6.83 -26.79
N GLU A 556 31.02 5.77 -26.17
CA GLU A 556 32.28 5.15 -26.56
C GLU A 556 32.16 3.62 -26.36
N PRO A 557 32.67 2.79 -27.27
CA PRO A 557 32.65 1.34 -27.11
C PRO A 557 33.28 0.90 -25.78
N GLY A 558 32.59 0.02 -25.06
CA GLY A 558 33.02 -0.45 -23.74
C GLY A 558 32.74 0.50 -22.58
N VAL A 559 32.15 1.67 -22.80
CA VAL A 559 31.77 2.62 -21.74
C VAL A 559 30.29 2.48 -21.39
N LEU A 560 29.97 2.26 -20.12
CA LEU A 560 28.60 2.39 -19.65
C LEU A 560 28.32 3.87 -19.34
N LEU A 561 27.41 4.47 -20.09
CA LEU A 561 26.88 5.80 -19.79
C LEU A 561 25.73 5.70 -18.79
N ALA A 562 25.71 6.58 -17.79
CA ALA A 562 24.61 6.72 -16.86
C ALA A 562 24.32 8.20 -16.60
N ALA A 563 23.07 8.62 -16.61
CA ALA A 563 22.70 10.02 -16.47
C ALA A 563 22.16 10.35 -15.08
N TRP A 564 22.72 11.37 -14.44
CA TRP A 564 22.22 11.95 -13.21
C TRP A 564 21.72 13.36 -13.48
N CYS A 565 20.41 13.51 -13.56
CA CYS A 565 19.74 14.67 -14.12
C CYS A 565 19.10 15.55 -13.04
N GLU A 566 19.09 16.87 -13.24
CA GLU A 566 18.24 17.78 -12.49
C GLU A 566 16.75 17.64 -12.89
N THR A 567 15.83 17.91 -11.97
CA THR A 567 14.38 18.02 -12.24
C THR A 567 13.68 18.94 -11.25
N GLU A 568 12.43 19.30 -11.53
CA GLU A 568 11.51 19.96 -10.61
C GLU A 568 10.09 19.40 -10.75
N LEU A 569 9.16 19.85 -9.91
CA LEU A 569 7.75 19.54 -10.11
C LEU A 569 7.18 20.51 -11.14
N PRO A 570 6.50 20.05 -12.21
CA PRO A 570 5.83 20.94 -13.14
C PRO A 570 4.71 21.68 -12.39
N VAL A 571 4.64 22.99 -12.61
CA VAL A 571 3.70 23.89 -11.93
C VAL A 571 2.93 24.75 -12.92
N ARG A 572 1.79 25.25 -12.47
CA ARG A 572 0.93 26.11 -13.26
C ARG A 572 1.64 27.44 -13.58
N GLY A 573 1.99 27.65 -14.84
CA GLY A 573 2.42 28.94 -15.41
C GLY A 573 1.29 29.74 -16.09
N GLU A 574 1.66 30.85 -16.74
CA GLU A 574 0.77 31.77 -17.49
C GLU A 574 0.07 31.05 -18.66
N GLU A 575 0.75 30.09 -19.29
CA GLU A 575 0.23 29.26 -20.37
C GLU A 575 -0.98 28.38 -19.94
N HIS A 576 -1.21 28.29 -18.63
CA HIS A 576 -2.34 27.56 -18.05
C HIS A 576 -3.46 28.51 -17.55
N GLU A 577 -3.38 29.80 -17.81
CA GLU A 577 -4.45 30.75 -17.52
C GLU A 577 -5.70 30.45 -18.37
N GLY A 578 -6.88 30.65 -17.79
CA GLY A 578 -8.15 30.29 -18.43
C GLY A 578 -8.46 28.78 -18.50
N MET A 579 -7.48 27.88 -18.34
CA MET A 579 -7.70 26.43 -18.34
C MET A 579 -8.42 25.94 -17.07
N LYS A 580 -9.26 24.92 -17.23
CA LYS A 580 -9.90 24.22 -16.11
C LYS A 580 -8.87 23.38 -15.34
N PRO A 581 -9.05 23.13 -14.02
CA PRO A 581 -8.09 22.36 -13.23
C PRO A 581 -7.72 20.98 -13.78
N ALA A 582 -8.65 20.30 -14.45
CA ALA A 582 -8.40 19.01 -15.09
C ALA A 582 -7.51 19.14 -16.33
N GLU A 583 -7.70 20.20 -17.12
CA GLU A 583 -6.90 20.51 -18.30
C GLU A 583 -5.48 20.91 -17.88
N VAL A 584 -5.34 21.77 -16.87
CA VAL A 584 -4.04 22.11 -16.27
C VAL A 584 -3.30 20.87 -15.81
N LYS A 585 -3.98 19.97 -15.09
CA LYS A 585 -3.37 18.72 -14.63
C LYS A 585 -2.88 17.86 -15.81
N SER A 586 -3.64 17.80 -16.91
CA SER A 586 -3.23 17.07 -18.11
C SER A 586 -2.03 17.74 -18.77
N ALA A 587 -2.07 19.06 -18.96
CA ALA A 587 -0.99 19.83 -19.58
C ALA A 587 0.32 19.71 -18.78
N LEU A 588 0.28 19.84 -17.45
CA LEU A 588 1.45 19.66 -16.59
C LEU A 588 2.03 18.25 -16.67
N ALA A 589 1.18 17.22 -16.83
CA ALA A 589 1.63 15.85 -16.98
C ALA A 589 2.23 15.58 -18.37
N GLU A 590 1.66 16.19 -19.42
CA GLU A 590 2.14 16.10 -20.80
C GLU A 590 3.47 16.84 -21.01
N ASN A 591 3.62 18.01 -20.38
CA ASN A 591 4.82 18.85 -20.46
C ASN A 591 5.90 18.51 -19.42
N ASP A 592 5.74 17.40 -18.70
CA ASP A 592 6.71 16.93 -17.70
C ASP A 592 7.96 16.34 -18.37
N ALA A 593 9.03 17.13 -18.44
CA ALA A 593 10.31 16.76 -19.02
C ALA A 593 10.88 15.46 -18.46
N LYS A 594 10.73 15.18 -17.15
CA LYS A 594 11.36 14.02 -16.50
C LYS A 594 11.07 12.72 -17.26
N HIS A 595 9.82 12.49 -17.60
CA HIS A 595 9.39 11.22 -18.21
C HIS A 595 9.81 11.10 -19.68
N GLN A 596 9.84 12.23 -20.38
CA GLN A 596 10.32 12.29 -21.77
C GLN A 596 11.83 12.05 -21.81
N VAL A 597 12.59 12.72 -20.94
CA VAL A 597 14.05 12.56 -20.84
C VAL A 597 14.44 11.14 -20.45
N VAL A 598 13.73 10.50 -19.49
CA VAL A 598 13.96 9.08 -19.16
C VAL A 598 13.86 8.22 -20.42
N ARG A 599 12.83 8.45 -21.25
CA ARG A 599 12.59 7.68 -22.48
C ARG A 599 13.68 7.90 -23.53
N GLU A 600 14.02 9.15 -23.82
CA GLU A 600 15.02 9.46 -24.84
C GLU A 600 16.41 8.95 -24.46
N LEU A 601 16.80 9.06 -23.18
CA LEU A 601 18.05 8.46 -22.68
C LEU A 601 18.02 6.93 -22.75
N ALA A 602 16.88 6.32 -22.41
CA ALA A 602 16.72 4.86 -22.44
C ALA A 602 16.82 4.27 -23.85
N LYS A 603 16.40 4.99 -24.91
CA LYS A 603 16.57 4.55 -26.31
C LYS A 603 18.05 4.33 -26.67
N ALA A 604 18.96 5.02 -26.01
CA ALA A 604 20.40 4.85 -26.19
C ALA A 604 21.07 4.01 -25.10
N ALA A 605 20.29 3.19 -24.39
CA ALA A 605 20.77 2.34 -23.29
C ALA A 605 21.43 3.13 -22.13
N VAL A 606 21.03 4.39 -21.90
CA VAL A 606 21.52 5.22 -20.81
C VAL A 606 20.53 5.20 -19.63
N PRO A 607 20.78 4.39 -18.58
CA PRO A 607 19.98 4.47 -17.36
C PRO A 607 20.09 5.86 -16.73
N SER A 608 18.97 6.36 -16.19
CA SER A 608 18.90 7.71 -15.64
C SER A 608 18.33 7.76 -14.23
N GLN A 609 18.76 8.76 -13.45
CA GLN A 609 18.18 9.11 -12.17
C GLN A 609 18.07 10.63 -12.02
N PHE A 610 17.08 11.11 -11.27
CA PHE A 610 16.78 12.54 -11.16
C PHE A 610 16.92 13.07 -9.73
N LEU A 611 17.55 14.24 -9.62
CA LEU A 611 17.69 15.04 -8.41
C LEU A 611 16.78 16.27 -8.47
N VAL A 612 15.95 16.46 -7.44
CA VAL A 612 15.08 17.64 -7.36
C VAL A 612 15.93 18.88 -7.06
N GLY A 613 15.97 19.81 -8.00
CA GLY A 613 16.67 21.10 -7.90
C GLY A 613 15.79 22.23 -7.38
N ARG A 614 14.47 22.15 -7.55
CA ARG A 614 13.52 23.18 -7.08
C ARG A 614 12.29 22.57 -6.44
N THR A 615 11.80 23.21 -5.37
CA THR A 615 10.60 22.79 -4.66
C THR A 615 9.60 23.93 -4.55
N TYR A 616 8.31 23.59 -4.66
CA TYR A 616 7.20 24.50 -4.44
C TYR A 616 6.70 24.33 -3.00
N ASP A 617 6.66 25.42 -2.25
CA ASP A 617 6.01 25.46 -0.95
C ASP A 617 4.54 25.86 -1.15
N PRO A 618 3.58 24.93 -0.94
CA PRO A 618 2.17 25.22 -1.14
C PRO A 618 1.56 26.15 -0.08
N PHE A 619 2.23 26.34 1.07
CA PHE A 619 1.80 27.26 2.12
C PHE A 619 2.16 28.71 1.79
N THR A 620 3.41 28.96 1.40
CA THR A 620 3.85 30.31 0.98
C THR A 620 3.54 30.60 -0.48
N LYS A 621 3.22 29.57 -1.27
CA LYS A 621 3.06 29.61 -2.74
C LYS A 621 4.31 30.10 -3.45
N THR A 622 5.49 29.87 -2.87
CA THR A 622 6.77 30.29 -3.43
C THR A 622 7.61 29.09 -3.87
N PHE A 623 8.52 29.33 -4.80
CA PHE A 623 9.54 28.37 -5.15
C PHE A 623 10.81 28.62 -4.33
N SER A 624 11.48 27.53 -3.97
CA SER A 624 12.83 27.57 -3.42
C SER A 624 13.72 26.59 -4.17
N THR A 625 14.88 27.07 -4.58
CA THR A 625 15.97 26.22 -5.07
C THR A 625 16.52 25.42 -3.90
N VAL A 626 16.73 24.12 -4.11
CA VAL A 626 17.29 23.23 -3.11
C VAL A 626 18.80 23.40 -3.12
N LYS A 627 19.34 23.98 -2.04
CA LYS A 627 20.78 24.24 -1.87
C LYS A 627 21.47 23.10 -1.14
N LYS A 628 22.81 23.04 -1.24
CA LYS A 628 23.61 22.13 -0.41
C LYS A 628 23.39 22.44 1.09
N PRO A 629 23.24 21.43 1.95
CA PRO A 629 23.22 21.65 3.40
C PRO A 629 24.61 22.03 3.91
N ALA A 630 24.66 22.55 5.14
CA ALA A 630 25.92 22.92 5.80
C ALA A 630 26.81 21.70 6.07
N ALA A 631 26.21 20.58 6.49
CA ALA A 631 26.91 19.32 6.69
C ALA A 631 26.57 18.34 5.57
N ALA A 632 27.60 17.79 4.92
CA ALA A 632 27.46 16.93 3.74
C ALA A 632 26.47 15.78 3.95
N PHE A 633 26.58 15.06 5.09
CA PHE A 633 25.75 13.90 5.41
C PHE A 633 24.24 14.20 5.56
N GLU A 634 23.81 15.47 5.59
CA GLU A 634 22.40 15.83 5.68
C GLU A 634 21.66 15.77 4.34
N ASP A 635 22.39 15.81 3.21
CA ASP A 635 21.80 15.68 1.87
C ASP A 635 21.53 14.22 1.50
N HIS A 636 20.74 13.54 2.33
CA HIS A 636 20.33 12.16 2.12
C HIS A 636 19.69 11.91 0.74
N ARG A 637 19.11 12.93 0.10
CA ARG A 637 18.45 12.79 -1.21
C ARG A 637 19.46 12.66 -2.33
N VAL A 638 20.55 13.42 -2.28
CA VAL A 638 21.66 13.33 -3.24
C VAL A 638 22.25 11.92 -3.23
N TYR A 639 22.63 11.42 -2.06
CA TYR A 639 23.26 10.10 -1.97
C TYR A 639 22.29 8.96 -2.30
N MET A 640 21.01 9.05 -1.90
CA MET A 640 20.01 8.06 -2.31
C MET A 640 19.79 8.04 -3.82
N GLY A 641 19.86 9.22 -4.47
CA GLY A 641 19.85 9.33 -5.92
C GLY A 641 21.00 8.56 -6.54
N GLN A 642 22.22 8.74 -6.06
CA GLN A 642 23.40 8.00 -6.55
C GLN A 642 23.29 6.49 -6.34
N LEU A 643 22.88 6.07 -5.14
CA LEU A 643 22.72 4.66 -4.83
C LEU A 643 21.67 4.00 -5.75
N ASP A 644 20.58 4.71 -6.06
CA ASP A 644 19.58 4.23 -7.02
C ASP A 644 20.06 4.28 -8.48
N LEU A 645 20.95 5.22 -8.84
CA LEU A 645 21.64 5.24 -10.13
C LEU A 645 22.54 4.01 -10.28
N TYR A 646 23.35 3.68 -9.25
CA TYR A 646 24.18 2.48 -9.25
C TYR A 646 23.34 1.20 -9.37
N ARG A 647 22.18 1.13 -8.71
CA ARG A 647 21.20 0.04 -8.96
C ARG A 647 20.79 0.01 -10.44
N SER A 648 20.42 1.14 -11.04
CA SER A 648 20.06 1.21 -12.47
C SER A 648 21.22 0.78 -13.37
N CYS A 649 22.47 1.03 -12.99
CA CYS A 649 23.65 0.49 -13.68
C CYS A 649 23.90 -1.01 -13.46
N GLY A 650 23.12 -1.68 -12.61
CA GLY A 650 23.30 -3.10 -12.28
C GLY A 650 24.42 -3.38 -11.28
N VAL A 651 24.89 -2.36 -10.54
CA VAL A 651 25.98 -2.51 -9.55
C VAL A 651 25.51 -3.30 -8.32
N ILE A 652 26.26 -4.33 -7.96
CA ILE A 652 26.05 -5.13 -6.75
C ILE A 652 27.37 -5.24 -6.00
N ASP A 653 27.42 -4.69 -4.78
CA ASP A 653 28.56 -4.86 -3.89
C ASP A 653 28.47 -6.15 -3.05
N ASP A 654 29.43 -6.33 -2.15
CA ASP A 654 29.56 -7.50 -1.29
C ASP A 654 28.49 -7.60 -0.18
N ARG A 655 27.49 -6.71 -0.12
CA ARG A 655 26.44 -6.78 0.91
C ARG A 655 25.63 -8.07 0.86
N PHE A 656 25.41 -8.64 -0.33
CA PHE A 656 24.68 -9.91 -0.45
C PHE A 656 25.55 -11.10 -0.07
N GLU A 657 26.82 -11.08 -0.44
CA GLU A 657 27.80 -12.08 0.00
C GLU A 657 27.82 -12.16 1.53
N ARG A 658 28.02 -11.01 2.21
CA ARG A 658 28.06 -10.92 3.68
C ARG A 658 26.74 -11.27 4.36
N ALA A 659 25.62 -11.08 3.67
CA ALA A 659 24.30 -11.36 4.23
C ALA A 659 23.90 -12.82 4.07
N LEU A 660 24.20 -13.45 2.94
CA LEU A 660 23.74 -14.78 2.57
C LEU A 660 24.73 -15.89 2.86
N TYR A 661 26.04 -15.61 2.79
CA TYR A 661 27.10 -16.60 2.98
C TYR A 661 28.13 -16.19 4.05
N PRO A 662 27.72 -15.80 5.27
CA PRO A 662 28.66 -15.60 6.37
C PRO A 662 29.30 -16.94 6.80
N GLU A 663 30.57 -16.93 7.22
CA GLU A 663 31.34 -18.15 7.59
C GLU A 663 30.64 -19.00 8.68
N ASP A 664 30.08 -18.36 9.71
CA ASP A 664 29.41 -19.02 10.84
C ASP A 664 27.86 -18.90 10.74
N ASP A 665 27.27 -19.30 9.62
CA ASP A 665 25.81 -19.19 9.43
C ASP A 665 25.03 -20.33 10.11
N PRO A 666 24.10 -20.05 11.04
CA PRO A 666 23.17 -21.06 11.55
C PRO A 666 22.16 -21.54 10.50
N TYR A 667 22.04 -20.85 9.37
CA TYR A 667 21.14 -21.19 8.27
C TYR A 667 21.94 -21.27 6.94
N PRO A 668 22.84 -22.24 6.79
CA PRO A 668 23.69 -22.34 5.61
C PRO A 668 22.86 -22.57 4.35
N LEU A 669 23.25 -21.92 3.26
CA LEU A 669 22.66 -22.09 1.94
C LEU A 669 23.75 -22.44 0.94
N PRO A 670 23.50 -23.38 0.01
CA PRO A 670 24.39 -23.53 -1.13
C PRO A 670 24.32 -22.27 -1.99
N ARG A 671 25.40 -21.99 -2.71
CA ARG A 671 25.44 -20.82 -3.60
C ARG A 671 24.41 -20.97 -4.71
N MET A 672 23.51 -20.00 -4.79
CA MET A 672 22.37 -20.00 -5.71
C MET A 672 21.99 -18.58 -6.12
N ALA A 673 21.34 -18.45 -7.26
CA ALA A 673 20.75 -17.19 -7.70
C ALA A 673 19.40 -16.93 -7.00
N PHE A 674 19.01 -15.66 -6.94
CA PHE A 674 17.72 -15.24 -6.41
C PHE A 674 16.98 -14.40 -7.45
N VAL A 675 15.78 -14.83 -7.81
CA VAL A 675 14.98 -14.24 -8.89
C VAL A 675 13.74 -13.59 -8.29
N GLY A 676 13.40 -12.39 -8.72
CA GLY A 676 12.18 -11.69 -8.34
C GLY A 676 11.29 -11.44 -9.54
N ILE A 677 9.98 -11.70 -9.41
CA ILE A 677 8.98 -11.42 -10.46
C ILE A 677 7.92 -10.46 -9.95
N HIS A 678 7.76 -9.35 -10.67
CA HIS A 678 6.74 -8.35 -10.42
C HIS A 678 5.71 -8.35 -11.56
N ILE A 679 4.43 -8.40 -11.18
CA ILE A 679 3.30 -8.39 -12.12
C ILE A 679 2.32 -7.32 -11.69
N ARG A 680 1.87 -6.50 -12.66
CA ARG A 680 0.88 -5.45 -12.41
C ARG A 680 -0.10 -5.29 -13.56
N LYS A 681 -1.35 -5.01 -13.21
CA LYS A 681 -2.41 -4.55 -14.12
C LYS A 681 -2.47 -3.02 -14.10
N GLN A 682 -2.17 -2.35 -15.20
CA GLN A 682 -2.30 -0.91 -15.43
C GLN A 682 -3.71 -0.61 -15.93
N ALA A 683 -4.47 0.22 -15.22
CA ALA A 683 -5.74 0.72 -15.73
C ALA A 683 -5.52 1.66 -16.91
N THR A 684 -6.25 1.46 -18.01
CA THR A 684 -6.33 2.36 -19.15
C THR A 684 -7.33 3.49 -18.86
N ASP A 685 -7.08 4.69 -19.38
CA ASP A 685 -8.04 5.80 -19.28
C ASP A 685 -9.34 5.40 -19.98
N ARG A 686 -10.48 5.75 -19.39
CA ARG A 686 -11.81 5.43 -19.92
C ARG A 686 -12.05 5.98 -21.33
N LYS A 687 -11.35 7.05 -21.71
CA LYS A 687 -11.42 7.61 -23.08
C LYS A 687 -10.81 6.68 -24.14
N TYR A 688 -9.88 5.82 -23.75
CA TYR A 688 -9.32 4.77 -24.58
C TYR A 688 -10.04 3.47 -24.22
N LYS A 689 -11.08 3.11 -24.99
CA LYS A 689 -11.77 1.83 -24.85
C LYS A 689 -10.79 0.70 -25.17
N GLY A 690 -10.04 0.22 -24.16
CA GLY A 690 -9.07 -0.85 -24.29
C GLY A 690 -8.95 -1.63 -22.98
N GLN A 691 -8.56 -2.90 -23.07
CA GLN A 691 -8.39 -3.74 -21.88
C GLN A 691 -7.10 -3.35 -21.11
N PRO A 692 -7.08 -3.44 -19.77
CA PRO A 692 -5.96 -2.99 -18.93
C PRO A 692 -4.62 -3.65 -19.29
N LYS A 693 -3.54 -2.87 -19.39
CA LYS A 693 -2.20 -3.37 -19.75
C LYS A 693 -1.61 -4.23 -18.62
N ARG A 694 -0.96 -5.34 -18.95
CA ARG A 694 -0.24 -6.20 -17.99
C ARG A 694 1.25 -6.04 -18.21
N ILE A 695 1.93 -5.69 -17.12
CA ILE A 695 3.35 -5.44 -17.08
C ILE A 695 3.97 -6.53 -16.23
N ILE A 696 4.94 -7.24 -16.79
CA ILE A 696 5.71 -8.28 -16.12
C ILE A 696 7.17 -7.88 -16.23
N THR A 697 7.82 -7.75 -15.09
CA THR A 697 9.25 -7.50 -14.99
C THR A 697 9.87 -8.54 -14.08
N ALA A 698 11.06 -9.00 -14.43
CA ALA A 698 11.81 -9.95 -13.63
C ALA A 698 13.26 -9.48 -13.45
N THR A 699 13.90 -9.93 -12.37
CA THR A 699 15.29 -9.61 -12.06
C THR A 699 15.94 -10.80 -11.38
N ALA A 700 17.13 -11.18 -11.83
CA ALA A 700 17.95 -12.22 -11.23
C ALA A 700 19.22 -11.60 -10.63
N VAL A 701 19.49 -11.93 -9.36
CA VAL A 701 20.72 -11.59 -8.67
C VAL A 701 21.53 -12.88 -8.52
N ILE A 702 22.71 -12.91 -9.14
CA ILE A 702 23.47 -14.14 -9.40
C ILE A 702 24.84 -14.02 -8.72
N PRO A 703 25.17 -14.88 -7.74
CA PRO A 703 26.51 -14.91 -7.16
C PRO A 703 27.54 -15.44 -8.15
N SER A 704 28.81 -15.05 -8.01
CA SER A 704 29.90 -15.79 -8.65
C SER A 704 29.97 -17.22 -8.09
N ARG A 705 30.58 -18.14 -8.85
CA ARG A 705 30.91 -19.50 -8.38
C ARG A 705 31.98 -19.49 -7.27
N LYS A 706 32.90 -18.52 -7.23
CA LYS A 706 33.95 -18.41 -6.19
C LYS A 706 33.67 -17.32 -5.16
N ALA A 707 34.05 -17.57 -3.91
CA ALA A 707 33.78 -16.67 -2.78
C ALA A 707 34.48 -15.32 -3.00
N GLY A 708 33.79 -14.22 -2.68
CA GLY A 708 34.35 -12.85 -2.78
C GLY A 708 34.48 -12.26 -4.19
N GLU A 709 34.12 -13.00 -5.23
CA GLU A 709 34.02 -12.48 -6.60
C GLU A 709 32.69 -11.74 -6.85
N THR A 710 32.61 -11.06 -7.99
CA THR A 710 31.51 -10.13 -8.32
C THR A 710 30.19 -10.84 -8.55
N TRP A 711 29.12 -10.28 -7.98
CA TRP A 711 27.75 -10.69 -8.27
C TRP A 711 27.25 -10.02 -9.56
N ARG A 712 26.41 -10.73 -10.32
CA ARG A 712 25.77 -10.19 -11.54
C ARG A 712 24.30 -9.90 -11.29
N MET A 713 23.77 -8.93 -12.04
CA MET A 713 22.36 -8.58 -12.04
C MET A 713 21.80 -8.63 -13.47
N LEU A 714 20.78 -9.45 -13.68
CA LEU A 714 20.05 -9.52 -14.95
C LEU A 714 18.63 -8.99 -14.79
N GLY A 715 18.08 -8.41 -15.85
CA GLY A 715 16.69 -7.98 -15.95
C GLY A 715 16.00 -8.65 -17.15
N TRP A 716 14.68 -8.74 -17.08
CA TRP A 716 13.81 -9.25 -18.15
C TRP A 716 12.44 -8.55 -18.08
N SER A 717 11.78 -8.35 -19.22
CA SER A 717 10.40 -7.83 -19.26
C SER A 717 9.57 -8.50 -20.35
N ASN A 718 8.24 -8.50 -20.21
CA ASN A 718 7.36 -9.01 -21.27
C ASN A 718 7.28 -8.11 -22.51
N ILE A 719 7.93 -6.95 -22.49
CA ILE A 719 8.01 -6.03 -23.64
C ILE A 719 9.27 -6.33 -24.46
N HIS A 720 10.36 -6.63 -23.76
CA HIS A 720 11.63 -7.06 -24.33
C HIS A 720 12.02 -8.38 -23.66
N PRO A 721 11.50 -9.52 -24.17
CA PRO A 721 11.55 -10.82 -23.48
C PRO A 721 12.90 -11.50 -23.60
N GLN A 722 13.97 -10.82 -23.19
CA GLN A 722 15.35 -11.31 -23.17
C GLN A 722 15.96 -11.02 -21.81
N TRP A 723 16.73 -11.98 -21.29
CA TRP A 723 17.57 -11.74 -20.13
C TRP A 723 18.82 -11.00 -20.55
N GLU A 724 19.01 -9.81 -19.98
CA GLU A 724 20.18 -8.98 -20.24
C GLU A 724 20.72 -8.40 -18.94
N HIS A 725 21.93 -7.86 -18.96
CA HIS A 725 22.44 -7.07 -17.83
C HIS A 725 21.44 -5.97 -17.46
N TYR A 726 21.22 -5.78 -16.16
CA TYR A 726 20.10 -5.00 -15.64
C TYR A 726 19.98 -3.60 -16.24
N ALA A 727 21.11 -2.89 -16.44
CA ALA A 727 21.12 -1.57 -17.06
C ALA A 727 20.51 -1.56 -18.47
N ARG A 728 20.87 -2.55 -19.28
CA ARG A 728 20.37 -2.70 -20.65
C ARG A 728 18.91 -3.14 -20.66
N ALA A 729 18.56 -4.15 -19.86
CA ALA A 729 17.18 -4.61 -19.72
C ALA A 729 16.22 -3.49 -19.26
N GLN A 730 16.64 -2.70 -18.26
CA GLN A 730 15.86 -1.55 -17.78
C GLN A 730 15.69 -0.49 -18.87
N SER A 731 16.76 -0.18 -19.60
CA SER A 731 16.72 0.84 -20.65
C SER A 731 15.86 0.40 -21.83
N ASN A 732 16.02 -0.84 -22.30
CA ASN A 732 15.14 -1.42 -23.33
C ASN A 732 13.67 -1.36 -22.92
N PHE A 733 13.38 -1.72 -21.66
CA PHE A 733 12.02 -1.63 -21.13
C PHE A 733 11.51 -0.18 -21.05
N HIS A 734 12.35 0.79 -20.65
CA HIS A 734 11.97 2.21 -20.52
C HIS A 734 11.86 2.96 -21.85
N ALA A 735 12.58 2.49 -22.87
CA ALA A 735 12.54 3.03 -24.23
C ALA A 735 11.19 2.73 -24.91
N SER A 736 10.61 1.56 -24.63
CA SER A 736 9.38 1.10 -25.26
C SER A 736 8.10 1.60 -24.60
N ASN A 737 7.00 1.47 -25.32
CA ASN A 737 5.65 1.65 -24.81
C ASN A 737 5.13 0.38 -24.12
N TYR A 738 4.30 0.54 -23.09
CA TYR A 738 3.59 -0.59 -22.51
C TYR A 738 2.70 -1.27 -23.57
N PRO A 739 2.70 -2.61 -23.65
CA PRO A 739 2.03 -3.35 -24.70
C PRO A 739 0.51 -3.17 -24.60
N LEU A 740 -0.16 -3.12 -25.76
CA LEU A 740 -1.61 -3.22 -25.80
C LEU A 740 -2.06 -4.66 -25.59
N HIS A 741 -3.12 -4.84 -24.82
CA HIS A 741 -3.68 -6.16 -24.49
C HIS A 741 -4.79 -6.56 -25.48
N THR A 742 -4.70 -6.21 -26.75
CA THR A 742 -5.77 -6.48 -27.73
C THR A 742 -5.52 -7.72 -28.59
N GLN A 743 -4.29 -8.20 -28.71
CA GLN A 743 -3.94 -9.21 -29.70
C GLN A 743 -4.16 -10.65 -29.20
N ASP A 744 -3.90 -10.95 -27.92
CA ASP A 744 -3.90 -12.35 -27.43
C ASP A 744 -4.87 -12.57 -26.26
N GLY A 745 -6.02 -13.18 -26.56
CA GLY A 745 -6.97 -13.72 -25.57
C GLY A 745 -8.33 -13.01 -25.53
N GLN A 746 -9.38 -13.81 -25.69
CA GLN A 746 -10.78 -13.36 -25.75
C GLN A 746 -11.34 -12.96 -24.36
N GLY A 747 -10.68 -13.40 -23.25
CA GLY A 747 -11.15 -13.14 -21.87
C GLY A 747 -10.05 -12.91 -20.82
N GLU A 748 -10.44 -12.42 -19.63
CA GLU A 748 -9.51 -12.06 -18.54
C GLU A 748 -8.70 -13.26 -18.02
N MET A 749 -9.33 -14.44 -17.92
CA MET A 749 -8.70 -15.68 -17.45
C MET A 749 -7.62 -16.19 -18.41
N GLN A 750 -7.92 -16.29 -19.70
CA GLN A 750 -6.95 -16.71 -20.73
C GLN A 750 -5.69 -15.83 -20.71
N ARG A 751 -5.86 -14.52 -20.56
CA ARG A 751 -4.73 -13.61 -20.44
C ARG A 751 -3.91 -13.84 -19.17
N TRP A 752 -4.53 -14.30 -18.07
CA TRP A 752 -3.79 -14.63 -16.83
C TRP A 752 -3.03 -15.92 -17.00
N ALA A 753 -3.56 -16.87 -17.77
CA ALA A 753 -2.81 -18.04 -18.21
C ALA A 753 -1.61 -17.62 -19.08
N GLN A 754 -1.80 -16.74 -20.07
CA GLN A 754 -0.72 -16.22 -20.90
C GLN A 754 0.40 -15.55 -20.07
N ALA A 755 0.03 -14.69 -19.11
CA ALA A 755 1.02 -14.07 -18.22
C ALA A 755 1.81 -15.11 -17.39
N GLY A 756 1.19 -16.25 -17.07
CA GLY A 756 1.87 -17.39 -16.45
C GLY A 756 2.84 -18.08 -17.40
N GLU A 757 2.44 -18.27 -18.66
CA GLU A 757 3.28 -18.85 -19.72
C GLU A 757 4.47 -17.95 -20.08
N ASP A 758 4.27 -16.63 -20.19
CA ASP A 758 5.36 -15.66 -20.45
C ASP A 758 6.45 -15.80 -19.38
N VAL A 759 6.03 -15.94 -18.11
CA VAL A 759 6.94 -16.18 -16.99
C VAL A 759 7.60 -17.55 -17.08
N ARG A 760 6.86 -18.61 -17.44
CA ARG A 760 7.44 -19.95 -17.59
C ARG A 760 8.53 -19.96 -18.67
N THR A 761 8.31 -19.28 -19.80
CA THR A 761 9.30 -19.07 -20.86
C THR A 761 10.50 -18.29 -20.34
N ALA A 762 10.28 -17.18 -19.62
CA ALA A 762 11.38 -16.43 -19.01
C ALA A 762 12.23 -17.30 -18.05
N LEU A 763 11.62 -18.20 -17.29
CA LEU A 763 12.35 -19.12 -16.40
C LEU A 763 13.11 -20.22 -17.17
N GLN A 764 12.58 -20.64 -18.32
CA GLN A 764 13.28 -21.55 -19.23
C GLN A 764 14.54 -20.88 -19.78
N ASP A 765 14.42 -19.67 -20.34
CA ASP A 765 15.55 -18.93 -20.91
C ASP A 765 16.59 -18.55 -19.86
N LEU A 766 16.15 -18.28 -18.62
CA LEU A 766 17.06 -18.02 -17.49
C LEU A 766 17.97 -19.22 -17.19
N SER A 767 17.53 -20.45 -17.46
CA SER A 767 18.33 -21.64 -17.14
C SER A 767 19.65 -21.68 -17.90
N ASP A 768 19.69 -21.12 -19.11
CA ASP A 768 20.90 -20.98 -19.93
C ASP A 768 21.87 -19.96 -19.30
N GLU A 769 21.35 -18.81 -18.84
CA GLU A 769 22.12 -17.74 -18.19
C GLU A 769 22.74 -18.13 -16.84
N LEU A 770 22.13 -19.12 -16.17
CA LEU A 770 22.59 -19.62 -14.88
C LEU A 770 23.69 -20.68 -15.00
N ASP A 771 23.90 -21.27 -16.18
CA ASP A 771 24.87 -22.35 -16.42
C ASP A 771 24.85 -23.40 -15.30
N GLY A 772 23.65 -23.95 -15.03
CA GLY A 772 23.42 -24.97 -14.01
C GLY A 772 23.40 -24.49 -12.55
N LEU A 773 23.57 -23.19 -12.27
CA LEU A 773 23.42 -22.65 -10.92
C LEU A 773 21.95 -22.77 -10.46
N PRO A 774 21.66 -23.35 -9.28
CA PRO A 774 20.30 -23.39 -8.75
C PRO A 774 19.80 -21.97 -8.45
N TYR A 775 18.48 -21.80 -8.40
CA TYR A 775 17.89 -20.50 -8.05
C TYR A 775 16.59 -20.61 -7.25
N ALA A 776 16.33 -19.62 -6.40
CA ALA A 776 15.06 -19.45 -5.70
C ALA A 776 14.26 -18.28 -6.29
N LEU A 777 12.96 -18.47 -6.47
CA LEU A 777 12.04 -17.49 -7.03
C LEU A 777 11.25 -16.77 -5.93
N MET A 778 11.16 -15.45 -6.00
CA MET A 778 10.47 -14.59 -5.02
C MET A 778 9.35 -13.81 -5.70
N ILE A 779 8.15 -13.83 -5.11
CA ILE A 779 6.98 -13.25 -5.74
C ILE A 779 6.03 -12.56 -4.77
N ASP A 780 5.39 -11.46 -5.19
CA ASP A 780 4.30 -10.85 -4.42
C ASP A 780 3.03 -11.69 -4.54
N GLY A 781 2.69 -12.43 -3.49
CA GLY A 781 1.51 -13.29 -3.45
C GLY A 781 0.19 -12.54 -3.65
N HIS A 782 0.08 -11.29 -3.19
CA HIS A 782 -1.15 -10.53 -3.32
C HIS A 782 -1.41 -10.11 -4.77
N ALA A 783 -0.35 -9.70 -5.47
CA ALA A 783 -0.41 -9.31 -6.88
C ALA A 783 -0.54 -10.52 -7.81
N SER A 784 0.10 -11.64 -7.47
CA SER A 784 0.33 -12.75 -8.40
C SER A 784 -0.61 -13.95 -8.26
N ARG A 785 -1.38 -14.08 -7.17
CA ARG A 785 -2.30 -15.22 -6.98
C ARG A 785 -3.35 -15.40 -8.09
N ARG A 786 -3.66 -14.34 -8.84
CA ARG A 786 -4.56 -14.42 -10.01
C ARG A 786 -3.94 -15.15 -11.21
N VAL A 787 -2.61 -15.11 -11.32
CA VAL A 787 -1.84 -15.79 -12.37
C VAL A 787 -1.68 -17.26 -12.00
N TRP A 788 -1.31 -17.56 -10.75
CA TRP A 788 -1.02 -18.91 -10.27
C TRP A 788 -1.96 -19.34 -9.13
N PRO A 789 -2.92 -20.25 -9.38
CA PRO A 789 -3.86 -20.73 -8.37
C PRO A 789 -3.18 -21.34 -7.14
N GLY A 790 -2.05 -22.01 -7.30
CA GLY A 790 -1.29 -22.66 -6.21
C GLY A 790 -0.71 -21.69 -5.17
N LEU A 791 -0.72 -20.38 -5.44
CA LEU A 791 -0.34 -19.35 -4.46
C LEU A 791 -1.46 -19.03 -3.45
N HIS A 792 -2.69 -19.52 -3.66
CA HIS A 792 -3.82 -19.31 -2.77
C HIS A 792 -3.74 -20.20 -1.52
N ASN A 793 -4.00 -19.63 -0.34
CA ASN A 793 -3.98 -20.37 0.93
C ASN A 793 -5.01 -21.51 0.99
N ASN A 794 -6.19 -21.32 0.40
CA ASN A 794 -7.23 -22.34 0.34
C ASN A 794 -6.99 -23.43 -0.73
N LYS A 795 -5.86 -23.35 -1.43
CA LYS A 795 -5.44 -24.31 -2.45
C LYS A 795 -4.15 -25.06 -2.03
N GLN A 796 -3.66 -24.81 -0.81
CA GLN A 796 -2.48 -25.49 -0.28
C GLN A 796 -2.77 -26.97 -0.04
N GLY A 797 -1.81 -27.83 -0.40
CA GLY A 797 -1.98 -29.28 -0.32
C GLY A 797 -2.91 -29.89 -1.38
N LEU A 798 -3.53 -29.08 -2.24
CA LEU A 798 -4.37 -29.55 -3.34
C LEU A 798 -3.56 -29.70 -4.64
N SER A 799 -4.08 -30.52 -5.55
CA SER A 799 -3.57 -30.66 -6.91
C SER A 799 -4.14 -29.58 -7.85
N PRO A 800 -3.49 -29.32 -9.00
CA PRO A 800 -4.02 -28.43 -10.03
C PRO A 800 -5.42 -28.86 -10.49
N ASP A 801 -6.29 -27.88 -10.71
CA ASP A 801 -7.62 -28.11 -11.29
C ASP A 801 -7.47 -28.35 -12.79
N PRO A 802 -7.92 -29.51 -13.33
CA PRO A 802 -7.76 -29.83 -14.76
C PRO A 802 -8.53 -28.88 -15.69
N ASP A 803 -9.57 -28.21 -15.20
CA ASP A 803 -10.38 -27.28 -16.00
C ASP A 803 -9.85 -25.83 -15.94
N ASP A 804 -8.85 -25.55 -15.10
CA ASP A 804 -8.20 -24.24 -15.02
C ASP A 804 -7.01 -24.17 -15.99
N PRO A 805 -7.06 -23.31 -17.04
CA PRO A 805 -6.00 -23.24 -18.04
C PRO A 805 -4.72 -22.58 -17.51
N ARG A 806 -4.70 -22.08 -16.27
CA ARG A 806 -3.55 -21.40 -15.67
C ARG A 806 -2.57 -22.40 -15.08
N LEU A 807 -1.27 -22.13 -15.23
CA LEU A 807 -0.23 -22.87 -14.52
C LEU A 807 -0.46 -22.82 -13.00
N TRP A 808 -0.24 -23.94 -12.32
CA TRP A 808 -0.41 -24.03 -10.86
C TRP A 808 0.54 -23.09 -10.09
N LEU A 809 1.81 -23.10 -10.49
CA LEU A 809 2.92 -22.31 -9.96
C LEU A 809 3.84 -21.84 -11.12
N PRO A 810 4.63 -20.75 -10.97
CA PRO A 810 5.45 -20.16 -12.05
C PRO A 810 6.33 -21.10 -12.88
N GLY A 811 6.90 -22.14 -12.28
CA GLY A 811 7.77 -23.11 -12.96
C GLY A 811 7.08 -24.44 -13.32
N SER A 812 5.75 -24.51 -13.25
CA SER A 812 5.04 -25.78 -13.51
C SER A 812 5.30 -26.27 -14.93
N GLY A 813 5.63 -27.55 -15.08
CA GLY A 813 5.94 -28.16 -16.37
C GLY A 813 7.40 -28.03 -16.83
N LEU A 814 8.24 -27.25 -16.15
CA LEU A 814 9.68 -27.20 -16.44
C LEU A 814 10.42 -28.44 -15.90
N PRO A 815 11.47 -28.94 -16.60
CA PRO A 815 12.37 -29.97 -16.10
C PRO A 815 12.94 -29.60 -14.72
N ALA A 816 13.20 -30.61 -13.87
CA ALA A 816 13.68 -30.38 -12.49
C ALA A 816 15.02 -29.61 -12.40
N SER A 817 15.83 -29.66 -13.46
CA SER A 817 17.07 -28.89 -13.60
C SER A 817 16.84 -27.40 -13.88
N TRP A 818 15.71 -27.04 -14.49
CA TRP A 818 15.35 -25.67 -14.87
C TRP A 818 14.33 -25.04 -13.90
N ASN A 819 13.62 -25.87 -13.14
CA ASN A 819 12.65 -25.43 -12.16
C ASN A 819 13.36 -24.72 -10.97
N PRO A 820 12.81 -23.63 -10.40
CA PRO A 820 13.33 -23.06 -9.17
C PRO A 820 13.46 -24.11 -8.06
N VAL A 821 14.50 -24.01 -7.23
CA VAL A 821 14.64 -24.87 -6.04
C VAL A 821 13.61 -24.52 -4.98
N SER A 822 13.08 -23.30 -5.00
CA SER A 822 12.00 -22.86 -4.14
C SER A 822 11.21 -21.70 -4.76
N ILE A 823 9.90 -21.68 -4.49
CA ILE A 823 9.02 -20.55 -4.81
C ILE A 823 8.59 -19.91 -3.49
N ILE A 824 9.10 -18.72 -3.24
CA ILE A 824 8.91 -17.96 -2.00
C ILE A 824 7.88 -16.86 -2.24
N ARG A 825 6.71 -17.02 -1.63
CA ARG A 825 5.64 -16.03 -1.62
C ARG A 825 5.89 -14.99 -0.54
N MET A 826 5.91 -13.73 -0.95
CA MET A 826 5.89 -12.55 -0.09
C MET A 826 4.46 -12.01 -0.02
N ASN A 827 3.86 -11.92 1.17
CA ASN A 827 2.62 -11.15 1.34
C ASN A 827 2.90 -9.92 2.20
N CYS A 828 2.62 -8.74 1.65
CA CYS A 828 2.82 -7.48 2.36
C CYS A 828 1.52 -6.69 2.53
N ALA A 829 0.35 -7.26 2.20
CA ALA A 829 -0.95 -6.60 2.32
C ALA A 829 -1.33 -6.47 3.80
N GLN A 830 -1.09 -5.30 4.42
CA GLN A 830 -1.25 -5.10 5.88
C GLN A 830 -2.62 -5.48 6.44
N ALA A 831 -3.68 -5.50 5.63
CA ALA A 831 -5.01 -5.93 6.06
C ALA A 831 -5.10 -7.45 6.29
N GLU A 832 -4.19 -8.24 5.71
CA GLU A 832 -4.12 -9.70 5.83
C GLU A 832 -3.05 -10.13 6.84
N MET A 833 -2.31 -9.19 7.43
CA MET A 833 -1.15 -9.48 8.26
C MET A 833 -1.46 -9.26 9.75
N PRO A 834 -0.81 -10.03 10.65
CA PRO A 834 -0.98 -9.80 12.07
C PRO A 834 -0.33 -8.48 12.48
N ARG A 835 -0.93 -7.79 13.47
CA ARG A 835 -0.40 -6.52 13.97
C ARG A 835 0.32 -6.71 15.28
N LEU A 836 1.60 -6.31 15.31
CA LEU A 836 2.41 -6.36 16.52
C LEU A 836 1.90 -5.34 17.55
N VAL A 837 1.75 -5.80 18.78
CA VAL A 837 1.40 -4.99 19.95
C VAL A 837 2.62 -4.78 20.84
N SER A 838 3.29 -5.87 21.17
CA SER A 838 4.44 -5.91 22.07
C SER A 838 5.21 -7.20 21.83
N VAL A 839 6.45 -7.23 22.32
CA VAL A 839 7.29 -8.42 22.34
C VAL A 839 7.75 -8.65 23.77
N ILE A 840 7.76 -9.90 24.22
CA ILE A 840 8.37 -10.30 25.49
C ILE A 840 9.65 -11.05 25.17
N GLU A 841 10.76 -10.59 25.74
CA GLU A 841 12.03 -11.31 25.75
C GLU A 841 12.20 -12.06 27.06
N LYS A 842 12.42 -13.37 26.99
CA LYS A 842 12.80 -14.18 28.14
C LYS A 842 14.32 -14.17 28.29
N LEU A 843 14.80 -13.62 29.39
CA LEU A 843 16.22 -13.52 29.72
C LEU A 843 16.74 -14.85 30.31
N LYS A 844 18.05 -15.05 30.26
CA LYS A 844 18.72 -16.28 30.75
C LYS A 844 18.45 -16.59 32.22
N ASN A 845 18.22 -15.56 33.05
CA ASN A 845 17.89 -15.68 34.47
C ASN A 845 16.40 -16.02 34.71
N GLY A 846 15.63 -16.30 33.65
CA GLY A 846 14.19 -16.60 33.72
C GLY A 846 13.28 -15.38 33.78
N THR A 847 13.81 -14.17 33.99
CA THR A 847 13.00 -12.94 34.01
C THR A 847 12.58 -12.51 32.60
N THR A 848 11.44 -11.82 32.49
CA THR A 848 10.90 -11.35 31.21
C THR A 848 11.06 -9.84 31.07
N LYS A 849 11.42 -9.39 29.87
CA LYS A 849 11.54 -7.97 29.53
C LYS A 849 10.59 -7.61 28.38
N PRO A 850 9.68 -6.65 28.56
CA PRO A 850 8.86 -6.17 27.45
C PRO A 850 9.68 -5.28 26.50
N LEU A 851 9.44 -5.45 25.22
CA LEU A 851 9.97 -4.65 24.12
C LEU A 851 8.77 -4.13 23.32
N LYS A 852 8.81 -2.85 22.94
CA LYS A 852 7.72 -2.23 22.16
C LYS A 852 7.87 -2.46 20.66
N THR A 853 9.10 -2.66 20.17
CA THR A 853 9.37 -2.95 18.76
C THR A 853 10.27 -4.16 18.64
N SER A 854 10.24 -4.78 17.46
CA SER A 854 11.21 -5.79 17.06
C SER A 854 11.39 -5.76 15.55
N SER A 855 12.60 -6.06 15.11
CA SER A 855 12.97 -6.20 13.70
C SER A 855 13.29 -7.64 13.32
N ASP A 856 13.06 -8.60 14.24
CA ASP A 856 13.39 -10.02 14.11
C ASP A 856 12.40 -10.78 13.20
N LEU A 857 12.76 -12.01 12.84
CA LEU A 857 11.92 -12.93 12.06
C LEU A 857 11.16 -13.86 13.00
N TYR A 858 9.83 -13.89 12.88
CA TYR A 858 8.92 -14.63 13.75
C TYR A 858 8.22 -15.77 13.01
N TYR A 859 7.74 -16.76 13.73
CA TYR A 859 6.99 -17.91 13.20
C TYR A 859 5.94 -18.38 14.23
N PRO A 860 4.88 -19.10 13.83
CA PRO A 860 3.93 -19.73 14.76
C PRO A 860 4.63 -20.75 15.68
N GLU A 861 4.32 -20.73 16.97
CA GLU A 861 5.00 -21.56 18.00
C GLU A 861 5.04 -23.05 17.68
N ASP A 862 3.93 -23.58 17.18
CA ASP A 862 3.70 -24.97 16.80
C ASP A 862 4.45 -25.41 15.53
N ARG A 863 4.97 -24.45 14.74
CA ARG A 863 5.72 -24.69 13.48
C ARG A 863 5.11 -25.79 12.59
N PRO A 864 3.80 -25.76 12.29
CA PRO A 864 3.19 -26.78 11.45
C PRO A 864 3.87 -26.84 10.08
N GLU A 865 3.86 -28.01 9.45
CA GLU A 865 4.45 -28.17 8.13
C GLU A 865 3.75 -27.22 7.15
N GLY A 866 4.50 -26.30 6.55
CA GLY A 866 3.92 -25.29 5.67
C GLY A 866 3.98 -23.88 6.23
N HIS A 867 4.24 -23.70 7.53
CA HIS A 867 4.05 -22.42 8.23
C HIS A 867 4.77 -21.22 7.57
N PRO A 868 4.19 -20.01 7.67
CA PRO A 868 4.84 -18.79 7.24
C PRO A 868 5.80 -18.23 8.30
N TRP A 869 6.70 -17.36 7.85
CA TRP A 869 7.50 -16.48 8.70
C TRP A 869 7.00 -15.04 8.60
N PHE A 870 7.00 -14.31 9.70
CA PHE A 870 6.57 -12.93 9.79
C PHE A 870 7.73 -12.00 10.14
N LEU A 871 7.95 -11.01 9.30
CA LEU A 871 8.98 -9.99 9.50
C LEU A 871 8.34 -8.66 9.93
N PHE A 872 8.58 -8.25 11.16
CA PHE A 872 8.18 -6.91 11.62
C PHE A 872 9.21 -5.87 11.20
N THR A 873 8.74 -4.70 10.77
CA THR A 873 9.60 -3.59 10.34
C THR A 873 9.19 -2.31 11.05
N GLU A 874 10.17 -1.71 11.73
CA GLU A 874 10.05 -0.39 12.33
C GLU A 874 10.11 0.68 11.22
N PRO A 875 9.10 1.56 11.11
CA PRO A 875 9.12 2.62 10.11
C PRO A 875 10.12 3.72 10.50
N ARG A 876 10.84 4.28 9.52
CA ARG A 876 11.90 5.30 9.70
C ARG A 876 11.52 6.46 10.63
N ASN A 877 10.26 6.90 10.55
CA ASN A 877 9.78 8.06 11.32
C ASN A 877 9.48 7.73 12.80
N TYR A 878 9.42 6.45 13.19
CA TYR A 878 9.31 6.04 14.59
C TYR A 878 10.55 6.48 15.38
N GLY A 879 11.76 6.32 14.81
CA GLY A 879 13.03 6.57 15.50
C GLY A 879 13.29 8.01 15.95
N LYS A 880 12.62 9.02 15.37
CA LYS A 880 12.83 10.44 15.74
C LYS A 880 11.94 10.91 16.89
N LYS A 881 10.64 10.57 16.87
CA LYS A 881 9.65 11.19 17.76
C LYS A 881 8.72 10.22 18.50
N ARG A 882 8.65 8.97 18.05
CA ARG A 882 7.92 7.87 18.71
C ARG A 882 6.44 8.17 19.01
N HIS A 883 5.80 8.96 18.15
CA HIS A 883 4.36 9.28 18.24
C HIS A 883 3.50 8.02 18.27
N GLY A 884 2.57 7.97 19.23
CA GLY A 884 1.69 6.82 19.45
C GLY A 884 2.32 5.64 20.22
N GLN A 885 3.52 5.79 20.79
CA GLN A 885 4.12 4.77 21.65
C GLN A 885 3.47 4.67 23.03
N TRP A 886 3.04 5.81 23.58
CA TRP A 886 2.62 5.92 24.98
C TRP A 886 1.22 6.50 25.18
N LYS A 887 0.70 7.24 24.20
CA LYS A 887 -0.62 7.86 24.25
C LYS A 887 -1.42 7.53 23.01
N THR A 888 -2.74 7.66 23.10
CA THR A 888 -3.68 7.58 21.96
C THR A 888 -3.91 8.97 21.37
N ARG A 889 -4.46 9.02 20.15
CA ARG A 889 -4.69 10.30 19.45
C ARG A 889 -5.69 11.22 20.14
N TRP A 890 -6.54 10.70 21.03
CA TRP A 890 -7.43 11.52 21.84
C TRP A 890 -6.68 12.41 22.82
N ARG A 891 -5.45 12.01 23.20
CA ARG A 891 -4.55 12.76 24.11
C ARG A 891 -3.36 13.39 23.37
N ALA A 892 -3.48 13.59 22.05
CA ALA A 892 -2.42 14.19 21.25
C ALA A 892 -2.37 15.71 21.45
N ASP A 893 -1.16 16.28 21.58
CA ASP A 893 -0.99 17.73 21.67
C ASP A 893 -1.23 18.37 20.28
N PRO A 894 -2.17 19.34 20.15
CA PRO A 894 -2.43 20.04 18.89
C PRO A 894 -1.28 20.99 18.49
N GLY A 895 -0.28 21.19 19.35
CA GLY A 895 0.87 22.04 19.11
C GLY A 895 0.54 23.54 19.11
N LYS A 896 1.58 24.36 18.91
CA LYS A 896 1.47 25.82 18.81
C LYS A 896 2.30 26.29 17.62
N ALA A 897 1.64 26.81 16.60
CA ALA A 897 2.32 27.50 15.52
C ALA A 897 2.75 28.90 16.00
N SER A 898 4.03 29.24 15.83
CA SER A 898 4.55 30.59 16.09
C SER A 898 5.57 30.97 15.02
N LYS A 899 5.71 32.27 14.74
CA LYS A 899 6.80 32.78 13.89
C LYS A 899 8.15 32.63 14.60
N ASN A 900 8.16 32.75 15.93
CA ASN A 900 9.34 32.54 16.77
C ASN A 900 9.61 31.05 16.96
N ALA A 901 10.81 30.60 16.61
CA ALA A 901 11.17 29.17 16.67
C ALA A 901 11.02 28.58 18.09
N ASP A 902 11.38 29.35 19.12
CA ASP A 902 11.35 28.91 20.53
C ASP A 902 9.95 28.73 21.10
N GLU A 903 8.94 29.36 20.48
CA GLU A 903 7.54 29.24 20.88
C GLU A 903 6.78 28.14 20.11
N ARG A 904 7.40 27.57 19.07
CA ARG A 904 6.77 26.52 18.26
C ARG A 904 6.70 25.25 19.08
N LYS A 905 5.48 24.83 19.41
CA LYS A 905 5.25 23.48 19.94
C LYS A 905 4.85 22.56 18.80
N GLU A 906 5.42 21.37 18.81
CA GLU A 906 5.11 20.35 17.83
C GLU A 906 3.62 19.98 17.85
N ASN A 907 3.03 19.85 16.66
CA ASN A 907 1.67 19.36 16.50
C ASN A 907 1.68 17.83 16.34
N GLU A 908 1.47 17.11 17.43
CA GLU A 908 1.36 15.65 17.44
C GLU A 908 0.09 15.17 16.74
N LEU A 909 -0.99 15.96 16.81
CA LEU A 909 -2.29 15.62 16.22
C LEU A 909 -2.21 15.51 14.69
N ASN A 910 -1.53 16.43 14.01
CA ASN A 910 -1.31 16.39 12.56
C ASN A 910 -0.19 15.39 12.18
N SER A 911 0.75 15.13 13.09
CA SER A 911 1.86 14.23 12.82
C SER A 911 1.41 12.79 12.50
N PRO A 912 2.13 12.07 11.63
CA PRO A 912 1.89 10.65 11.40
C PRO A 912 2.28 9.83 12.64
N TRP A 913 1.41 8.91 13.04
CA TRP A 913 1.58 8.01 14.19
C TRP A 913 1.80 6.60 13.69
N TYR A 914 2.73 5.88 14.33
CA TYR A 914 3.27 4.67 13.74
C TYR A 914 2.81 3.42 14.48
N SER A 915 2.53 2.39 13.68
CA SER A 915 2.45 0.99 14.12
C SER A 915 3.44 0.20 13.27
N MET A 916 3.91 -0.91 13.82
CA MET A 916 4.84 -1.79 13.10
C MET A 916 4.16 -2.35 11.85
N THR A 917 4.91 -2.43 10.76
CA THR A 917 4.44 -3.10 9.55
C THR A 917 4.90 -4.54 9.56
N THR A 918 4.06 -5.42 9.02
CA THR A 918 4.29 -6.87 9.00
C THR A 918 4.30 -7.39 7.59
N ARG A 919 5.09 -8.42 7.33
CA ARG A 919 5.12 -9.11 6.04
C ARG A 919 5.33 -10.58 6.29
N GLU A 920 4.63 -11.37 5.50
CA GLU A 920 4.70 -12.82 5.49
C GLU A 920 5.69 -13.27 4.42
N ILE A 921 6.51 -14.26 4.77
CA ILE A 921 7.46 -14.95 3.91
C ILE A 921 7.09 -16.44 3.97
N THR A 922 6.69 -17.02 2.84
CA THR A 922 6.28 -18.43 2.79
C THR A 922 6.96 -19.12 1.60
N PRO A 923 7.94 -20.01 1.83
CA PRO A 923 8.38 -20.99 0.83
C PRO A 923 7.22 -21.95 0.56
N MET A 924 6.53 -21.74 -0.58
CA MET A 924 5.34 -22.49 -1.01
C MET A 924 5.71 -23.84 -1.62
N TYR A 925 6.89 -23.88 -2.23
CA TYR A 925 7.51 -25.07 -2.80
C TYR A 925 8.98 -25.04 -2.41
N THR A 926 9.56 -26.19 -2.10
CA THR A 926 10.99 -26.36 -1.84
C THR A 926 11.37 -27.76 -2.28
N ARG A 927 12.36 -27.86 -3.16
CA ARG A 927 12.92 -29.12 -3.64
C ARG A 927 13.69 -29.82 -2.52
N ASP A 928 13.70 -31.15 -2.53
CA ASP A 928 14.50 -31.95 -1.61
C ASP A 928 15.96 -31.53 -1.58
N GLY A 929 16.57 -31.57 -0.39
CA GLY A 929 17.95 -31.11 -0.14
C GLY A 929 18.08 -29.61 0.16
N TYR A 930 16.97 -28.85 0.19
CA TYR A 930 16.94 -27.44 0.59
C TYR A 930 16.05 -27.23 1.81
N GLU A 931 16.50 -26.39 2.74
CA GLU A 931 15.78 -26.09 3.97
C GLU A 931 14.87 -24.87 3.83
N ARG A 932 13.59 -25.04 4.17
CA ARG A 932 12.58 -23.96 4.09
C ARG A 932 12.90 -22.79 5.01
N GLU A 933 13.35 -23.08 6.23
CA GLU A 933 13.73 -22.04 7.21
C GLU A 933 14.92 -21.22 6.68
N ALA A 934 15.91 -21.87 6.06
CA ALA A 934 17.07 -21.18 5.48
C ALA A 934 16.66 -20.27 4.30
N LEU A 935 15.76 -20.73 3.43
CA LEU A 935 15.24 -19.95 2.30
C LEU A 935 14.39 -18.75 2.77
N ALA A 936 13.57 -18.92 3.82
CA ALA A 936 12.82 -17.82 4.42
C ALA A 936 13.75 -16.78 5.06
N VAL A 937 14.81 -17.23 5.75
CA VAL A 937 15.88 -16.36 6.29
C VAL A 937 16.61 -15.63 5.17
N ALA A 938 16.90 -16.27 4.04
CA ALA A 938 17.50 -15.65 2.86
C ALA A 938 16.65 -14.48 2.34
N ALA A 939 15.35 -14.73 2.13
CA ALA A 939 14.41 -13.70 1.67
C ALA A 939 14.29 -12.53 2.68
N ALA A 940 14.30 -12.83 3.97
CA ALA A 940 14.33 -11.80 5.00
C ALA A 940 15.61 -10.96 4.94
N ARG A 941 16.78 -11.60 4.81
CA ARG A 941 18.09 -10.93 4.71
C ARG A 941 18.21 -10.07 3.45
N LEU A 942 17.73 -10.56 2.31
CA LEU A 942 17.64 -9.80 1.07
C LEU A 942 16.65 -8.64 1.14
N SER A 943 15.66 -8.69 2.04
CA SER A 943 14.81 -7.52 2.34
C SER A 943 15.53 -6.51 3.22
N HIS A 944 16.46 -6.96 4.06
CA HIS A 944 17.25 -6.12 4.96
C HIS A 944 18.39 -5.38 4.25
N GLN A 945 18.98 -6.00 3.23
CA GLN A 945 20.01 -5.41 2.38
C GLN A 945 19.39 -4.76 1.14
N ALA A 946 19.01 -3.48 1.26
CA ALA A 946 18.44 -2.73 0.14
C ALA A 946 19.51 -2.32 -0.88
N LEU A 947 19.19 -2.31 -2.18
CA LEU A 947 20.09 -1.86 -3.26
C LEU A 947 20.06 -0.35 -3.49
N SER A 948 18.89 0.28 -3.29
CA SER A 948 18.65 1.69 -3.61
C SER A 948 18.11 2.51 -2.42
N TRP A 949 18.25 1.98 -1.21
CA TRP A 949 17.72 2.60 0.01
C TRP A 949 18.59 2.29 1.23
N SER A 950 18.56 3.13 2.27
CA SER A 950 19.26 2.84 3.55
C SER A 950 18.49 1.87 4.42
N ASP A 951 17.15 1.94 4.37
CA ASP A 951 16.27 1.14 5.23
C ASP A 951 15.87 -0.18 4.56
N ARG A 952 15.41 -1.13 5.39
CA ARG A 952 14.87 -2.40 4.92
C ARG A 952 13.77 -2.17 3.88
N THR A 953 13.95 -2.66 2.65
CA THR A 953 12.95 -2.60 1.57
C THR A 953 11.77 -3.49 1.90
N ARG A 954 10.58 -3.25 1.34
CA ARG A 954 9.36 -4.07 1.56
C ARG A 954 9.48 -5.49 0.99
N TYR A 955 10.13 -5.61 -0.17
CA TYR A 955 10.39 -6.86 -0.85
C TYR A 955 11.89 -7.20 -0.81
N PRO A 956 12.27 -8.48 -0.93
CA PRO A 956 13.67 -8.87 -1.12
C PRO A 956 14.28 -8.17 -2.34
N ALA A 957 15.58 -7.91 -2.32
CA ALA A 957 16.26 -7.10 -3.33
C ALA A 957 15.94 -7.47 -4.81
N PRO A 958 15.92 -8.75 -5.24
CA PRO A 958 15.58 -9.09 -6.63
C PRO A 958 14.15 -8.68 -7.01
N LEU A 959 13.17 -8.98 -6.14
CA LEU A 959 11.77 -8.61 -6.36
C LEU A 959 11.57 -7.10 -6.27
N HIS A 960 12.32 -6.43 -5.38
CA HIS A 960 12.29 -4.98 -5.29
C HIS A 960 12.85 -4.32 -6.55
N ALA A 961 13.94 -4.84 -7.12
CA ALA A 961 14.53 -4.34 -8.35
C ALA A 961 13.62 -4.55 -9.58
N ALA A 962 12.94 -5.69 -9.66
CA ALA A 962 11.91 -5.93 -10.69
C ALA A 962 10.77 -4.91 -10.58
N LEU A 963 10.30 -4.65 -9.35
CA LEU A 963 9.31 -3.60 -9.07
C LEU A 963 9.85 -2.20 -9.47
N GLN A 964 11.09 -1.85 -9.14
CA GLN A 964 11.67 -0.55 -9.48
C GLN A 964 11.79 -0.34 -10.99
N MET A 965 12.07 -1.41 -11.74
CA MET A 965 12.07 -1.35 -13.21
C MET A 965 10.72 -0.86 -13.75
N ASP A 966 9.60 -1.36 -13.22
CA ASP A 966 8.23 -0.87 -13.53
C ASP A 966 7.94 0.53 -12.96
N LEU A 967 8.30 0.80 -11.69
CA LEU A 967 8.05 2.12 -11.06
C LEU A 967 8.78 3.26 -11.78
N GLY A 968 9.98 2.99 -12.32
CA GLY A 968 10.79 3.96 -13.06
C GLY A 968 10.35 4.18 -14.51
N HIS A 969 9.46 3.34 -15.05
CA HIS A 969 9.07 3.43 -16.45
C HIS A 969 8.31 4.74 -16.75
N PRO A 970 8.59 5.42 -17.88
CA PRO A 970 7.97 6.69 -18.25
C PRO A 970 6.43 6.70 -18.17
N GLN A 971 5.78 5.60 -18.52
CA GLN A 971 4.32 5.45 -18.52
C GLN A 971 3.70 4.97 -17.19
N PHE A 972 4.49 4.75 -16.13
CA PHE A 972 3.96 4.23 -14.87
C PHE A 972 2.86 5.13 -14.29
N ARG A 973 1.63 4.57 -14.14
CA ARG A 973 0.42 5.26 -13.65
C ARG A 973 0.03 6.54 -14.41
N ARG A 974 0.59 6.76 -15.61
CA ARG A 974 0.17 7.81 -16.53
C ARG A 974 -0.81 7.22 -17.54
N SER A 975 -1.75 8.04 -18.01
CA SER A 975 -2.36 7.82 -19.33
C SER A 975 -1.23 7.96 -20.36
N GLU A 976 -1.24 7.14 -21.41
CA GLU A 976 -0.15 7.04 -22.40
C GLU A 976 0.44 8.41 -22.79
N PRO A 977 1.77 8.53 -22.93
CA PRO A 977 2.39 9.55 -23.76
C PRO A 977 1.82 9.47 -25.18
N LYS A 978 1.64 10.63 -25.81
CA LYS A 978 1.15 10.76 -27.19
C LYS A 978 2.32 10.80 -28.18
N ASP A 979 3.31 9.92 -28.05
CA ASP A 979 4.30 9.79 -29.13
C ASP A 979 3.64 9.20 -30.38
N ALA A 980 4.25 9.44 -31.55
CA ALA A 980 3.69 9.04 -32.83
C ALA A 980 3.41 7.53 -32.90
N GLU A 981 4.31 6.71 -32.33
CA GLU A 981 4.15 5.27 -32.18
C GLU A 981 2.94 4.92 -31.30
N SER A 982 2.76 5.58 -30.15
CA SER A 982 1.58 5.39 -29.30
C SER A 982 0.28 5.79 -30.00
N LEU A 983 0.29 6.88 -30.78
CA LEU A 983 -0.87 7.32 -31.56
C LEU A 983 -1.21 6.33 -32.69
N GLU A 984 -0.21 5.74 -33.32
CA GLU A 984 -0.36 4.72 -34.35
C GLU A 984 -0.88 3.39 -33.77
N ILE A 985 -0.25 2.90 -32.70
CA ILE A 985 -0.69 1.76 -31.89
C ILE A 985 -2.15 1.95 -31.42
N LEU A 986 -2.53 3.16 -31.02
CA LEU A 986 -3.90 3.50 -30.63
C LEU A 986 -4.86 3.57 -31.81
N ARG A 987 -4.43 4.08 -32.97
CA ARG A 987 -5.23 4.13 -34.21
C ARG A 987 -5.53 2.72 -34.70
N GLU A 988 -4.56 1.84 -34.66
CA GLU A 988 -4.70 0.41 -35.00
C GLU A 988 -5.65 -0.30 -34.03
N ALA A 989 -5.53 -0.03 -32.73
CA ALA A 989 -6.41 -0.62 -31.71
C ALA A 989 -7.83 -0.04 -31.71
N GLY A 990 -8.02 1.16 -32.26
CA GLY A 990 -9.33 1.77 -32.46
C GLY A 990 -10.16 1.10 -33.57
N GLY A 991 -9.56 0.21 -34.35
CA GLY A 991 -10.10 -0.24 -35.63
C GLY A 991 -9.93 0.87 -36.66
N GLY A 992 -9.11 0.62 -37.68
CA GLY A 992 -9.08 1.49 -38.86
C GLY A 992 -10.47 1.59 -39.47
N ASP A 993 -10.82 2.83 -39.84
CA ASP A 993 -12.04 3.31 -40.53
C ASP A 993 -13.31 3.53 -39.68
N ALA A 994 -13.43 4.78 -39.20
CA ALA A 994 -14.68 5.56 -39.18
C ALA A 994 -14.38 7.05 -39.37
#